data_AF-A0A934FF43-F1
#
_entry.id   AF-A0A934FF43-F1
#
_cell.length_a   1.000
_cell.length_b   1.000
_cell.length_c   1.000
_cell.angle_alpha   90.00
_cell.angle_beta   90.00
_cell.angle_gamma   90.00
#
_symmetry.space_group_name_H-M   'P 1'
#
loop_
_entity.id
_entity.type
_entity.pdbx_description
1 polymer ?
#
loop_
_entity_poly.entity_id
_entity_poly.type
_entity_poly.pdbx_seq_one_letter_code
_entity_poly.pdbx_strand_id
1 'polypeptide(L)'
;MKKRRDVYCLLLPFFISIIVYLNCLQNSFVYDDDSTIINNYFIRHWSNLPDIFTRKYFVLSAELTYRPVVTLSYFIDYTFWHLNPLGYHLTNILLHAINSVLVFIFGFRVFKNRTTALISTMFFSSYPLFSEVVNAVGFREDLLAFMFFILAFICYLKANQRRYILYHAMSLFCYFLSLFSKEMAITLPILIVLYDVVFKGCSYMKSKYLYYLGYFFVAIFYILSRFFFLHNPLESQIPYPQGSFFVNFLTMIHILASYVKLLFLPFHLNADYVVPFSTSLARVSFWLTVLLFIAVATISYRLRFQYRHMYFFILWFFITLIPVMNIVPLGNIMAERYLYIPGAGFCMIIANIMSKIPVRKWGSERFSSSSVPFFDRMILVFIFILFFIFSGNAYLTFKRNNDWKDGLWLWSKTTLTSPNSFRAHINLGNACEKKGLNTAAFEEYQKALSIDPNDADIYNNLGIYYNKMNLFDDAIRHFIRCMNINPKHPRAYNNLGVVFTKQRHLDDAIQAFKQAISNNSLYPDAHNNLGIAYYRKGMMDEAEREFKLAISIEPYHAEAHNDLGILYNDRRLFDEAIKEFEMAVQIKPNYANAHMNLGAVILKHRKDRDKALFHLKESIKIDPQQEQSAGINKLIQQLEQTAN
;
A
#
# COMPACT_ATOMS: atom_id res chain seq x y z
N MET A 1 35.32 -26.12 6.27
CA MET A 1 35.02 -25.45 4.97
C MET A 1 33.53 -25.45 4.57
N LYS A 2 32.77 -26.57 4.64
CA LYS A 2 31.34 -26.61 4.25
C LYS A 2 30.44 -25.60 5.00
N LYS A 3 30.54 -25.52 6.35
CA LYS A 3 29.76 -24.56 7.17
C LYS A 3 30.04 -23.08 6.80
N ARG A 4 31.30 -22.71 6.52
CA ARG A 4 31.65 -21.33 6.11
C ARG A 4 31.05 -20.97 4.75
N ARG A 5 31.08 -21.90 3.77
CA ARG A 5 30.45 -21.72 2.46
C ARG A 5 28.94 -21.49 2.55
N ASP A 6 28.27 -22.15 3.49
CA ASP A 6 26.82 -22.00 3.69
C ASP A 6 26.44 -20.62 4.23
N VAL A 7 27.30 -20.01 5.05
CA VAL A 7 27.09 -18.64 5.55
C VAL A 7 27.21 -17.61 4.44
N TYR A 8 28.23 -17.70 3.57
CA TYR A 8 28.39 -16.75 2.45
C TYR A 8 27.22 -16.82 1.45
N CYS A 9 26.69 -18.01 1.17
CA CYS A 9 25.53 -18.15 0.29
C CYS A 9 24.23 -17.55 0.87
N LEU A 10 24.17 -17.32 2.19
CA LEU A 10 23.05 -16.64 2.85
C LEU A 10 23.28 -15.13 2.94
N LEU A 11 24.52 -14.70 3.27
CA LEU A 11 24.84 -13.28 3.43
C LEU A 11 24.86 -12.54 2.08
N LEU A 12 25.32 -13.18 1.00
CA LEU A 12 25.45 -12.53 -0.30
C LEU A 12 24.11 -12.00 -0.84
N PRO A 13 23.01 -12.79 -0.93
CA PRO A 13 21.69 -12.28 -1.26
C PRO A 13 21.20 -11.12 -0.41
N PHE A 14 21.48 -11.20 0.90
CA PHE A 14 21.02 -10.22 1.86
C PHE A 14 21.65 -8.85 1.59
N PHE A 15 22.97 -8.78 1.47
CA PHE A 15 23.67 -7.52 1.21
C PHE A 15 23.41 -6.98 -0.19
N ILE A 16 23.29 -7.85 -1.21
CA ILE A 16 22.93 -7.41 -2.56
C ILE A 16 21.55 -6.74 -2.57
N SER A 17 20.57 -7.34 -1.90
CA SER A 17 19.23 -6.76 -1.79
C SER A 17 19.29 -5.37 -1.15
N ILE A 18 20.09 -5.18 -0.10
CA ILE A 18 20.26 -3.87 0.54
C ILE A 18 20.90 -2.86 -0.41
N ILE A 19 21.97 -3.24 -1.12
CA ILE A 19 22.73 -2.33 -2.00
C ILE A 19 21.84 -1.83 -3.14
N VAL A 20 21.05 -2.71 -3.77
CA VAL A 20 20.20 -2.37 -4.92
C VAL A 20 19.11 -1.36 -4.55
N TYR A 21 18.64 -1.37 -3.30
CA TYR A 21 17.57 -0.50 -2.80
C TYR A 21 18.05 0.61 -1.86
N LEU A 22 19.36 0.81 -1.71
CA LEU A 22 19.89 1.76 -0.72
C LEU A 22 19.45 3.21 -0.99
N ASN A 23 19.23 3.57 -2.27
CA ASN A 23 18.75 4.90 -2.64
C ASN A 23 17.29 5.17 -2.24
N CYS A 24 16.49 4.14 -1.93
CA CYS A 24 15.13 4.30 -1.43
C CYS A 24 15.08 4.98 -0.05
N LEU A 25 16.16 4.95 0.74
CA LEU A 25 16.20 5.55 2.08
C LEU A 25 16.02 7.07 2.07
N GLN A 26 16.20 7.72 0.92
CA GLN A 26 16.02 9.16 0.74
C GLN A 26 14.62 9.52 0.20
N ASN A 27 13.79 8.53 -0.10
CA ASN A 27 12.44 8.76 -0.61
C ASN A 27 11.51 9.27 0.50
N SER A 28 10.48 9.99 0.07
CA SER A 28 9.39 10.44 0.93
C SER A 28 8.22 9.45 0.89
N PHE A 29 7.28 9.59 1.82
CA PHE A 29 5.99 8.90 1.71
C PHE A 29 5.25 9.34 0.45
N VAL A 30 4.71 8.38 -0.30
CA VAL A 30 4.02 8.63 -1.56
C VAL A 30 2.74 7.81 -1.69
N TYR A 31 1.76 8.38 -2.39
CA TYR A 31 0.50 7.73 -2.74
C TYR A 31 -0.24 7.17 -1.51
N ASP A 32 -0.43 5.86 -1.42
CA ASP A 32 -1.17 5.20 -0.34
C ASP A 32 -0.50 5.34 1.04
N ASP A 33 0.77 5.76 1.10
CA ASP A 33 1.48 6.06 2.35
C ASP A 33 0.81 7.21 3.12
N ASP A 34 0.15 8.15 2.42
CA ASP A 34 -0.55 9.28 3.03
C ASP A 34 -1.68 8.80 3.95
N SER A 35 -2.52 7.88 3.48
CA SER A 35 -3.65 7.35 4.26
C SER A 35 -3.23 6.26 5.24
N THR A 36 -2.28 5.40 4.85
CA THR A 36 -1.87 4.24 5.65
C THR A 36 -0.92 4.60 6.79
N ILE A 37 -0.10 5.65 6.64
CA ILE A 37 0.93 6.04 7.63
C ILE A 37 0.72 7.45 8.13
N ILE A 38 0.74 8.45 7.24
CA ILE A 38 0.81 9.87 7.66
C ILE A 38 -0.46 10.28 8.41
N ASN A 39 -1.61 10.04 7.81
CA ASN A 39 -2.91 10.41 8.37
C ASN A 39 -3.49 9.32 9.27
N ASN A 40 -2.77 8.20 9.45
CA ASN A 40 -3.23 7.09 10.27
C ASN A 40 -2.85 7.30 11.74
N TYR A 41 -3.78 7.84 12.53
CA TYR A 41 -3.55 8.01 13.97
C TYR A 41 -3.65 6.69 14.74
N PHE A 42 -4.33 5.69 14.18
CA PHE A 42 -4.52 4.39 14.83
C PHE A 42 -3.20 3.74 15.23
N ILE A 43 -2.20 3.79 14.35
CA ILE A 43 -0.88 3.17 14.55
C ILE A 43 0.02 3.90 15.55
N ARG A 44 -0.38 5.09 16.01
CA ARG A 44 0.48 5.96 16.84
C ARG A 44 0.50 5.58 18.32
N HIS A 45 -0.52 4.87 18.79
CA HIS A 45 -0.68 4.54 20.22
C HIS A 45 -1.03 3.06 20.41
N TRP A 46 -0.16 2.32 21.11
CA TRP A 46 -0.35 0.90 21.41
C TRP A 46 -1.66 0.56 22.14
N SER A 47 -2.29 1.53 22.80
CA SER A 47 -3.64 1.37 23.40
C SER A 47 -4.71 1.01 22.37
N ASN A 48 -4.50 1.33 21.09
CA ASN A 48 -5.43 1.05 20.00
C ASN A 48 -5.29 -0.37 19.45
N LEU A 49 -4.23 -1.11 19.84
CA LEU A 49 -3.97 -2.46 19.35
C LEU A 49 -5.16 -3.43 19.53
N PRO A 50 -5.91 -3.43 20.65
CA PRO A 50 -7.07 -4.30 20.81
C PRO A 50 -8.17 -4.04 19.77
N ASP A 51 -8.32 -2.80 19.28
CA ASP A 51 -9.37 -2.43 18.32
C ASP A 51 -9.13 -3.03 16.93
N ILE A 52 -7.92 -3.55 16.64
CA ILE A 52 -7.62 -4.34 15.43
C ILE A 52 -8.58 -5.53 15.30
N PHE A 53 -9.04 -6.10 16.41
CA PHE A 53 -9.94 -7.27 16.40
C PHE A 53 -11.42 -6.87 16.39
N THR A 54 -11.72 -5.59 16.16
CA THR A 54 -13.08 -5.04 16.18
C THR A 54 -13.40 -4.35 14.85
N ARG A 55 -14.69 -4.06 14.61
CA ARG A 55 -15.10 -3.31 13.42
C ARG A 55 -14.62 -1.85 13.40
N LYS A 56 -14.18 -1.31 14.55
CA LYS A 56 -13.59 0.03 14.62
C LYS A 56 -12.30 0.14 13.81
N TYR A 57 -11.61 -0.98 13.59
CA TYR A 57 -10.39 -1.05 12.77
C TYR A 57 -10.52 -0.27 11.46
N PHE A 58 -11.58 -0.51 10.67
CA PHE A 58 -11.73 0.11 9.35
C PHE A 58 -11.95 1.62 9.39
N VAL A 59 -12.52 2.12 10.49
CA VAL A 59 -12.74 3.55 10.70
C VAL A 59 -11.43 4.21 11.11
N LEU A 60 -10.70 3.57 12.04
CA LEU A 60 -9.52 4.15 12.65
C LEU A 60 -8.27 4.02 11.76
N SER A 61 -8.10 2.90 11.04
CA SER A 61 -6.89 2.60 10.27
C SER A 61 -6.90 3.16 8.85
N ALA A 62 -8.05 3.65 8.37
CA ALA A 62 -8.31 4.03 6.98
C ALA A 62 -8.04 2.91 5.93
N GLU A 63 -7.85 1.66 6.36
CA GLU A 63 -7.65 0.53 5.46
C GLU A 63 -8.98 0.01 4.89
N LEU A 64 -9.01 -0.27 3.59
CA LEU A 64 -10.20 -0.86 2.94
C LEU A 64 -10.38 -2.34 3.29
N THR A 65 -9.29 -3.07 3.51
CA THR A 65 -9.31 -4.53 3.74
C THR A 65 -8.66 -4.88 5.07
N TYR A 66 -9.05 -6.00 5.68
CA TYR A 66 -8.52 -6.42 6.97
C TYR A 66 -7.09 -6.96 6.90
N ARG A 67 -6.08 -6.21 7.38
CA ARG A 67 -4.64 -6.58 7.32
C ARG A 67 -3.89 -6.35 8.64
N PRO A 68 -4.28 -7.03 9.72
CA PRO A 68 -3.79 -6.73 11.07
C PRO A 68 -2.28 -6.96 11.25
N VAL A 69 -1.67 -7.90 10.52
CA VAL A 69 -0.23 -8.15 10.61
C VAL A 69 0.58 -6.99 10.02
N VAL A 70 0.04 -6.37 8.96
CA VAL A 70 0.65 -5.21 8.31
C VAL A 70 0.52 -3.99 9.22
N THR A 71 -0.68 -3.75 9.75
CA THR A 71 -0.93 -2.65 10.69
C THR A 71 -0.04 -2.78 11.94
N LEU A 72 0.12 -3.99 12.50
CA LEU A 72 1.05 -4.24 13.61
C LEU A 72 2.49 -3.87 13.27
N SER A 73 2.93 -4.12 12.03
CA SER A 73 4.28 -3.70 11.60
C SER A 73 4.43 -2.17 11.58
N TYR A 74 3.35 -1.43 11.31
CA TYR A 74 3.35 0.02 11.36
C TYR A 74 3.34 0.57 12.79
N PHE A 75 2.67 -0.08 13.74
CA PHE A 75 2.82 0.24 15.18
C PHE A 75 4.29 0.17 15.63
N ILE A 76 4.98 -0.90 15.22
CA ILE A 76 6.39 -1.10 15.53
C ILE A 76 7.23 0.01 14.92
N ASP A 77 7.07 0.29 13.62
CA ASP A 77 7.85 1.33 12.96
C ASP A 77 7.57 2.72 13.54
N TYR A 78 6.31 3.06 13.81
CA TYR A 78 5.98 4.36 14.40
C TYR A 78 6.62 4.54 15.78
N THR A 79 6.75 3.47 16.55
CA THR A 79 7.40 3.50 17.88
C THR A 79 8.88 3.90 17.80
N PHE A 80 9.58 3.48 16.74
CA PHE A 80 11.02 3.75 16.57
C PHE A 80 11.32 4.98 15.71
N TRP A 81 10.47 5.25 14.72
CA TRP A 81 10.75 6.20 13.65
C TRP A 81 9.75 7.35 13.56
N HIS A 82 8.63 7.30 14.29
CA HIS A 82 7.52 8.24 14.16
C HIS A 82 7.11 8.44 12.70
N LEU A 83 7.12 9.65 12.17
CA LEU A 83 6.84 9.96 10.76
C LEU A 83 8.10 10.19 9.93
N ASN A 84 9.24 9.60 10.32
CA ASN A 84 10.47 9.66 9.52
C ASN A 84 10.45 8.55 8.43
N PRO A 85 10.36 8.89 7.13
CA PRO A 85 10.25 7.91 6.04
C PRO A 85 11.43 6.93 5.97
N LEU A 86 12.62 7.37 6.37
CA LEU A 86 13.86 6.58 6.32
C LEU A 86 13.69 5.22 7.03
N GLY A 87 13.05 5.23 8.21
CA GLY A 87 12.85 4.02 9.00
C GLY A 87 11.92 3.02 8.33
N TYR A 88 10.84 3.49 7.72
CA TYR A 88 9.86 2.65 7.03
C TYR A 88 10.44 2.03 5.76
N HIS A 89 11.20 2.81 4.98
CA HIS A 89 11.93 2.28 3.82
C HIS A 89 12.99 1.27 4.26
N LEU A 90 13.72 1.52 5.35
CA LEU A 90 14.68 0.56 5.91
C LEU A 90 13.99 -0.77 6.27
N THR A 91 12.84 -0.71 6.93
CA THR A 91 12.05 -1.92 7.25
C THR A 91 11.66 -2.68 5.97
N ASN A 92 11.20 -2.00 4.91
CA ASN A 92 10.88 -2.65 3.63
C ASN A 92 12.10 -3.29 2.97
N ILE A 93 13.24 -2.60 2.94
CA ILE A 93 14.51 -3.13 2.39
C ILE A 93 14.95 -4.37 3.16
N LEU A 94 14.87 -4.34 4.50
CA LEU A 94 15.22 -5.47 5.34
C LEU A 94 14.28 -6.67 5.11
N LEU A 95 12.96 -6.42 5.00
CA LEU A 95 12.00 -7.47 4.67
C LEU A 95 12.28 -8.08 3.29
N HIS A 96 12.60 -7.27 2.28
CA HIS A 96 13.00 -7.77 0.96
C HIS A 96 14.30 -8.58 1.02
N ALA A 97 15.30 -8.12 1.79
CA ALA A 97 16.55 -8.85 1.99
C ALA A 97 16.35 -10.19 2.70
N ILE A 98 15.47 -10.24 3.71
CA ILE A 98 15.04 -11.48 4.37
C ILE A 98 14.34 -12.40 3.37
N ASN A 99 13.44 -11.87 2.55
CA ASN A 99 12.75 -12.63 1.50
C ASN A 99 13.71 -13.23 0.49
N SER A 100 14.76 -12.50 0.07
CA SER A 100 15.83 -13.03 -0.77
C SER A 100 16.54 -14.23 -0.10
N VAL A 101 16.86 -14.13 1.18
CA VAL A 101 17.45 -15.26 1.92
C VAL A 101 16.48 -16.45 1.99
N LEU A 102 15.20 -16.22 2.22
CA LEU A 102 14.18 -17.26 2.25
C LEU A 102 13.99 -17.93 0.88
N VAL A 103 14.03 -17.16 -0.22
CA VAL A 103 14.03 -17.68 -1.59
C VAL A 103 15.23 -18.60 -1.83
N PHE A 104 16.42 -18.24 -1.35
CA PHE A 104 17.60 -19.11 -1.42
C PHE A 104 17.38 -20.43 -0.66
N ILE A 105 16.90 -20.36 0.59
CA ILE A 105 16.67 -21.54 1.42
C ILE A 105 15.61 -22.45 0.78
N PHE A 106 14.50 -21.88 0.31
CA PHE A 106 13.44 -22.60 -0.36
C PHE A 106 13.94 -23.24 -1.66
N GLY A 107 14.58 -22.47 -2.53
CA GLY A 107 15.18 -22.95 -3.78
C GLY A 107 16.17 -24.09 -3.53
N PHE A 108 17.05 -23.97 -2.52
CA PHE A 108 18.00 -25.03 -2.17
C PHE A 108 17.29 -26.32 -1.75
N ARG A 109 16.16 -26.23 -1.05
CA ARG A 109 15.37 -27.41 -0.63
C ARG A 109 14.63 -28.05 -1.78
N VAL A 110 14.10 -27.26 -2.71
CA VAL A 110 13.34 -27.74 -3.86
C VAL A 110 14.26 -28.32 -4.94
N PHE A 111 15.33 -27.60 -5.31
CA PHE A 111 16.26 -28.02 -6.35
C PHE A 111 17.33 -29.00 -5.86
N LYS A 112 17.65 -29.01 -4.56
CA LYS A 112 18.83 -29.70 -3.98
C LYS A 112 20.15 -29.29 -4.65
N ASN A 113 20.18 -28.13 -5.31
CA ASN A 113 21.32 -27.57 -6.01
C ASN A 113 21.54 -26.13 -5.54
N ARG A 114 22.74 -25.86 -5.01
CA ARG A 114 23.12 -24.55 -4.45
C ARG A 114 23.24 -23.48 -5.53
N THR A 115 23.77 -23.84 -6.70
CA THR A 115 23.99 -22.90 -7.80
C THR A 115 22.65 -22.43 -8.35
N THR A 116 21.71 -23.34 -8.58
CA THR A 116 20.35 -23.00 -9.02
C THR A 116 19.65 -22.10 -8.00
N ALA A 117 19.75 -22.43 -6.70
CA ALA A 117 19.18 -21.61 -5.64
C ALA A 117 19.79 -20.20 -5.58
N LEU A 118 21.12 -20.11 -5.73
CA LEU A 118 21.83 -18.83 -5.73
C LEU A 118 21.42 -17.97 -6.93
N ILE A 119 21.43 -18.53 -8.14
CA ILE A 119 21.00 -17.81 -9.36
C ILE A 119 19.57 -17.31 -9.20
N SER A 120 18.64 -18.17 -8.75
CA SER A 120 17.24 -17.77 -8.51
C SER A 120 17.12 -16.60 -7.57
N THR A 121 17.95 -16.57 -6.53
CA THR A 121 17.91 -15.54 -5.51
C THR A 121 18.53 -14.24 -6.01
N MET A 122 19.63 -14.32 -6.77
CA MET A 122 20.23 -13.14 -7.41
C MET A 122 19.22 -12.45 -8.31
N PHE A 123 18.52 -13.20 -9.18
CA PHE A 123 17.44 -12.65 -9.98
C PHE A 123 16.35 -12.03 -9.11
N PHE A 124 15.85 -12.74 -8.10
CA PHE A 124 14.79 -12.24 -7.24
C PHE A 124 15.18 -10.93 -6.51
N SER A 125 16.40 -10.84 -5.99
CA SER A 125 16.88 -9.70 -5.20
C SER A 125 17.07 -8.40 -5.99
N SER A 126 17.23 -8.49 -7.31
CA SER A 126 17.54 -7.34 -8.16
C SER A 126 16.57 -7.16 -9.32
N TYR A 127 15.41 -7.82 -9.27
CA TYR A 127 14.45 -7.77 -10.37
C TYR A 127 13.65 -6.46 -10.37
N PRO A 128 13.65 -5.66 -11.46
CA PRO A 128 13.04 -4.32 -11.48
C PRO A 128 11.54 -4.30 -11.17
N LEU A 129 10.82 -5.37 -11.50
CA LEU A 129 9.38 -5.51 -11.26
C LEU A 129 9.00 -5.44 -9.78
N PHE A 130 9.95 -5.72 -8.88
CA PHE A 130 9.69 -5.71 -7.45
C PHE A 130 9.91 -4.34 -6.80
N SER A 131 10.33 -3.33 -7.58
CA SER A 131 10.56 -1.98 -7.07
C SER A 131 9.30 -1.37 -6.44
N GLU A 132 8.11 -1.53 -7.02
CA GLU A 132 6.87 -1.02 -6.44
C GLU A 132 6.66 -1.51 -5.00
N VAL A 133 6.85 -2.81 -4.77
CA VAL A 133 6.64 -3.47 -3.46
C VAL A 133 7.64 -3.03 -2.39
N VAL A 134 8.88 -2.72 -2.80
CA VAL A 134 9.93 -2.29 -1.85
C VAL A 134 9.84 -0.80 -1.56
N ASN A 135 9.55 0.01 -2.58
CA ASN A 135 9.56 1.47 -2.45
C ASN A 135 8.31 2.02 -1.78
N ALA A 136 7.12 1.54 -2.14
CA ALA A 136 5.88 2.00 -1.51
C ALA A 136 5.76 1.41 -0.10
N VAL A 137 5.75 2.27 0.93
CA VAL A 137 5.69 1.82 2.33
C VAL A 137 4.37 1.11 2.63
N GLY A 138 3.27 1.61 2.06
CA GLY A 138 1.94 1.04 2.14
C GLY A 138 1.87 -0.38 1.57
N PHE A 139 2.67 -0.71 0.55
CA PHE A 139 2.65 -2.05 -0.08
C PHE A 139 3.50 -3.09 0.63
N ARG A 140 3.91 -2.82 1.88
CA ARG A 140 4.61 -3.78 2.75
C ARG A 140 3.84 -5.08 2.97
N GLU A 141 2.52 -5.05 2.85
CA GLU A 141 1.66 -6.23 2.80
C GLU A 141 2.19 -7.37 1.92
N ASP A 142 2.72 -7.07 0.73
CA ASP A 142 3.28 -8.06 -0.19
C ASP A 142 4.57 -8.67 0.34
N LEU A 143 5.43 -7.85 0.96
CA LEU A 143 6.68 -8.30 1.57
C LEU A 143 6.42 -9.24 2.74
N LEU A 144 5.52 -8.86 3.65
CA LEU A 144 5.16 -9.65 4.83
C LEU A 144 4.41 -10.93 4.44
N ALA A 145 3.43 -10.82 3.53
CA ALA A 145 2.70 -11.97 3.03
C ALA A 145 3.65 -12.99 2.43
N PHE A 146 4.57 -12.58 1.54
CA PHE A 146 5.53 -13.48 0.92
C PHE A 146 6.55 -14.07 1.91
N MET A 147 7.03 -13.28 2.87
CA MET A 147 7.95 -13.74 3.92
C MET A 147 7.35 -14.92 4.68
N PHE A 148 6.14 -14.74 5.19
CA PHE A 148 5.43 -15.77 5.93
C PHE A 148 4.97 -16.92 5.03
N PHE A 149 4.61 -16.66 3.77
CA PHE A 149 4.24 -17.66 2.79
C PHE A 149 5.36 -18.64 2.50
N ILE A 150 6.56 -18.13 2.17
CA ILE A 150 7.72 -18.98 1.90
C ILE A 150 8.20 -19.64 3.20
N LEU A 151 8.18 -18.95 4.34
CA LEU A 151 8.57 -19.55 5.62
C LEU A 151 7.66 -20.73 5.98
N ALA A 152 6.34 -20.59 5.78
CA ALA A 152 5.38 -21.68 5.92
C ALA A 152 5.77 -22.86 5.01
N PHE A 153 6.04 -22.62 3.72
CA PHE A 153 6.45 -23.67 2.80
C PHE A 153 7.78 -24.33 3.23
N ILE A 154 8.79 -23.58 3.65
CA ILE A 154 10.07 -24.13 4.14
C ILE A 154 9.85 -25.01 5.37
N CYS A 155 9.02 -24.55 6.32
CA CYS A 155 8.63 -25.32 7.51
C CYS A 155 7.90 -26.60 7.11
N TYR A 156 6.98 -26.55 6.15
CA TYR A 156 6.33 -27.73 5.59
C TYR A 156 7.32 -28.74 5.00
N LEU A 157 8.29 -28.27 4.20
CA LEU A 157 9.33 -29.14 3.63
C LEU A 157 10.21 -29.78 4.73
N LYS A 158 10.44 -29.08 5.84
CA LYS A 158 11.16 -29.60 7.02
C LYS A 158 10.32 -30.57 7.85
N ALA A 159 9.00 -30.37 7.95
CA ALA A 159 8.11 -31.22 8.74
C ALA A 159 8.20 -32.68 8.29
N ASN A 160 8.53 -32.93 7.02
CA ASN A 160 8.79 -34.27 6.49
C ASN A 160 10.07 -34.96 7.02
N GLN A 161 10.74 -34.39 8.03
CA GLN A 161 11.95 -34.91 8.69
C GLN A 161 11.76 -34.98 10.22
N ARG A 162 12.78 -35.43 10.99
CA ARG A 162 12.71 -35.56 12.46
C ARG A 162 12.18 -34.26 13.11
N ARG A 163 11.13 -34.35 13.95
CA ARG A 163 10.30 -33.26 14.55
C ARG A 163 9.14 -32.74 13.68
N TYR A 164 8.37 -33.66 13.12
CA TYR A 164 7.24 -33.42 12.23
C TYR A 164 6.20 -32.42 12.77
N ILE A 165 5.71 -32.61 14.00
CA ILE A 165 4.57 -31.85 14.56
C ILE A 165 4.92 -30.37 14.75
N LEU A 166 6.09 -30.07 15.33
CA LEU A 166 6.54 -28.71 15.58
C LEU A 166 6.64 -27.90 14.28
N TYR A 167 7.31 -28.46 13.25
CA TYR A 167 7.45 -27.76 11.97
C TYR A 167 6.12 -27.60 11.23
N HIS A 168 5.18 -28.55 11.39
CA HIS A 168 3.84 -28.40 10.84
C HIS A 168 3.06 -27.27 11.55
N ALA A 169 3.09 -27.22 12.88
CA ALA A 169 2.48 -26.13 13.64
C ALA A 169 3.07 -24.76 13.29
N MET A 170 4.41 -24.67 13.19
CA MET A 170 5.09 -23.46 12.72
C MET A 170 4.67 -23.08 11.29
N SER A 171 4.48 -24.06 10.42
CA SER A 171 4.01 -23.83 9.05
C SER A 171 2.60 -23.24 9.03
N LEU A 172 1.66 -23.82 9.79
CA LEU A 172 0.29 -23.32 9.92
C LEU A 172 0.25 -21.91 10.52
N PHE A 173 1.08 -21.64 11.54
CA PHE A 173 1.18 -20.32 12.14
C PHE A 173 1.74 -19.28 11.16
N CYS A 174 2.80 -19.59 10.42
CA CYS A 174 3.31 -18.71 9.37
C CYS A 174 2.25 -18.50 8.28
N TYR A 175 1.53 -19.56 7.88
CA TYR A 175 0.47 -19.43 6.88
C TYR A 175 -0.67 -18.51 7.36
N PHE A 176 -1.06 -18.61 8.62
CA PHE A 176 -1.98 -17.68 9.26
C PHE A 176 -1.48 -16.24 9.15
N LEU A 177 -0.24 -15.96 9.56
CA LEU A 177 0.33 -14.60 9.45
C LEU A 177 0.39 -14.10 8.01
N SER A 178 0.63 -14.99 7.05
CA SER A 178 0.67 -14.66 5.62
C SER A 178 -0.71 -14.21 5.11
N LEU A 179 -1.79 -14.94 5.43
CA LEU A 179 -3.16 -14.59 5.06
C LEU A 179 -3.64 -13.26 5.67
N PHE A 180 -3.30 -13.03 6.94
CA PHE A 180 -3.63 -11.80 7.64
C PHE A 180 -2.66 -10.65 7.30
N SER A 181 -1.69 -10.89 6.41
CA SER A 181 -0.92 -9.84 5.73
C SER A 181 -1.53 -9.50 4.37
N LYS A 182 -1.84 -10.54 3.55
CA LYS A 182 -2.49 -10.38 2.24
C LYS A 182 -3.20 -11.66 1.80
N GLU A 183 -4.38 -11.48 1.21
CA GLU A 183 -5.26 -12.55 0.73
C GLU A 183 -4.63 -13.44 -0.34
N MET A 184 -3.65 -12.94 -1.09
CA MET A 184 -2.90 -13.69 -2.10
C MET A 184 -2.30 -14.99 -1.55
N ALA A 185 -2.02 -15.03 -0.24
CA ALA A 185 -1.51 -16.20 0.45
C ALA A 185 -2.47 -17.41 0.41
N ILE A 186 -3.77 -17.22 0.15
CA ILE A 186 -4.78 -18.29 0.11
C ILE A 186 -4.46 -19.44 -0.83
N THR A 187 -3.54 -19.22 -1.75
CA THR A 187 -3.04 -20.17 -2.75
C THR A 187 -2.06 -21.21 -2.18
N LEU A 188 -1.48 -20.99 -0.98
CA LEU A 188 -0.47 -21.89 -0.39
C LEU A 188 -0.91 -23.37 -0.26
N PRO A 189 -2.12 -23.70 0.24
CA PRO A 189 -2.54 -25.09 0.43
C PRO A 189 -2.54 -25.85 -0.91
N ILE A 190 -2.98 -25.19 -1.98
CA ILE A 190 -2.99 -25.75 -3.34
C ILE A 190 -1.56 -26.04 -3.80
N LEU A 191 -0.62 -25.11 -3.56
CA LEU A 191 0.79 -25.32 -3.94
C LEU A 191 1.47 -26.42 -3.14
N ILE A 192 1.15 -26.56 -1.86
CA ILE A 192 1.69 -27.64 -1.01
C ILE A 192 1.24 -29.01 -1.54
N VAL A 193 -0.06 -29.16 -1.84
CA VAL A 193 -0.62 -30.38 -2.43
C VAL A 193 0.03 -30.63 -3.80
N LEU A 194 0.12 -29.60 -4.64
CA LEU A 194 0.75 -29.69 -5.95
C LEU A 194 2.21 -30.13 -5.86
N TYR A 195 2.98 -29.58 -4.92
CA TYR A 195 4.38 -29.96 -4.71
C TYR A 195 4.50 -31.46 -4.40
N ASP A 196 3.69 -31.96 -3.48
CA ASP A 196 3.74 -33.38 -3.14
C ASP A 196 3.30 -34.27 -4.30
N VAL A 197 2.25 -33.89 -5.03
CA VAL A 197 1.82 -34.63 -6.23
C VAL A 197 2.93 -34.68 -7.28
N VAL A 198 3.60 -33.56 -7.56
CA VAL A 198 4.66 -33.46 -8.58
C VAL A 198 5.93 -34.20 -8.18
N PHE A 199 6.37 -34.07 -6.93
CA PHE A 199 7.66 -34.60 -6.50
C PHE A 199 7.60 -35.96 -5.79
N LYS A 200 6.47 -36.33 -5.18
CA LYS A 200 6.28 -37.56 -4.40
C LYS A 200 5.15 -38.46 -4.92
N GLY A 201 4.24 -37.95 -5.75
CA GLY A 201 3.15 -38.70 -6.38
C GLY A 201 1.84 -38.71 -5.60
N CYS A 202 0.74 -39.10 -6.26
CA CYS A 202 -0.62 -39.04 -5.71
C CYS A 202 -0.85 -39.95 -4.49
N SER A 203 -0.14 -41.08 -4.38
CA SER A 203 -0.24 -41.96 -3.21
C SER A 203 0.21 -41.27 -1.92
N TYR A 204 1.27 -40.46 -2.02
CA TYR A 204 1.77 -39.67 -0.89
C TYR A 204 0.73 -38.67 -0.39
N MET A 205 0.07 -37.96 -1.31
CA MET A 205 -1.02 -37.02 -0.99
C MET A 205 -2.14 -37.71 -0.20
N LYS A 206 -2.59 -38.90 -0.64
CA LYS A 206 -3.63 -39.67 0.06
C LYS A 206 -3.20 -40.04 1.48
N SER A 207 -1.94 -40.37 1.71
CA SER A 207 -1.41 -40.69 3.05
C SER A 207 -1.31 -39.49 4.00
N LYS A 208 -1.41 -38.25 3.48
CA LYS A 208 -1.15 -37.01 4.22
C LYS A 208 -2.35 -36.05 4.26
N TYR A 209 -3.55 -36.51 3.93
CA TYR A 209 -4.74 -35.65 3.79
C TYR A 209 -5.09 -34.84 5.06
N LEU A 210 -4.94 -35.43 6.26
CA LEU A 210 -5.18 -34.74 7.54
C LEU A 210 -4.30 -33.50 7.72
N TYR A 211 -3.10 -33.49 7.15
CA TYR A 211 -2.19 -32.36 7.25
C TYR A 211 -2.59 -31.21 6.33
N TYR A 212 -3.15 -31.53 5.16
CA TYR A 212 -3.71 -30.51 4.27
C TYR A 212 -4.95 -29.88 4.88
N LEU A 213 -5.75 -30.67 5.62
CA LEU A 213 -6.96 -30.19 6.31
C LEU A 213 -6.66 -29.00 7.24
N GLY A 214 -5.53 -29.02 7.95
CA GLY A 214 -5.11 -27.89 8.80
C GLY A 214 -4.92 -26.59 8.02
N TYR A 215 -4.35 -26.65 6.82
CA TYR A 215 -4.21 -25.45 5.98
C TYR A 215 -5.55 -24.98 5.43
N PHE A 216 -6.42 -25.89 4.98
CA PHE A 216 -7.76 -25.51 4.53
C PHE A 216 -8.60 -24.91 5.66
N PHE A 217 -8.46 -25.41 6.89
CA PHE A 217 -9.12 -24.83 8.06
C PHE A 217 -8.67 -23.38 8.30
N VAL A 218 -7.36 -23.11 8.25
CA VAL A 218 -6.82 -21.74 8.38
C VAL A 218 -7.35 -20.82 7.25
N ALA A 219 -7.43 -21.32 6.01
CA ALA A 219 -7.97 -20.58 4.88
C ALA A 219 -9.47 -20.27 5.06
N ILE A 220 -10.27 -21.25 5.48
CA ILE A 220 -11.70 -21.08 5.76
C ILE A 220 -11.90 -20.08 6.91
N PHE A 221 -11.13 -20.19 7.98
CA PHE A 221 -11.18 -19.25 9.09
C PHE A 221 -10.90 -17.81 8.65
N TYR A 222 -9.92 -17.62 7.76
CA TYR A 222 -9.63 -16.30 7.18
C TYR A 222 -10.79 -15.78 6.32
N ILE A 223 -11.36 -16.60 5.44
CA ILE A 223 -12.53 -16.22 4.62
C ILE A 223 -13.70 -15.79 5.53
N LEU A 224 -14.01 -16.58 6.57
CA LEU A 224 -15.07 -16.26 7.52
C LEU A 224 -14.79 -14.95 8.25
N SER A 225 -13.55 -14.75 8.70
CA SER A 225 -13.11 -13.53 9.36
C SER A 225 -13.26 -12.31 8.46
N ARG A 226 -12.78 -12.39 7.22
CA ARG A 226 -12.77 -11.27 6.28
C ARG A 226 -14.15 -10.89 5.78
N PHE A 227 -14.99 -11.86 5.41
CA PHE A 227 -16.25 -11.57 4.72
C PHE A 227 -17.47 -11.51 5.66
N PHE A 228 -17.38 -12.03 6.89
CA PHE A 228 -18.53 -12.05 7.81
C PHE A 228 -18.28 -11.24 9.09
N PHE A 229 -17.15 -11.45 9.76
CA PHE A 229 -16.90 -10.83 11.07
C PHE A 229 -16.34 -9.41 10.96
N LEU A 230 -15.31 -9.24 10.14
CA LEU A 230 -14.53 -8.01 9.96
C LEU A 230 -14.53 -7.59 8.49
N HIS A 231 -15.73 -7.33 7.96
CA HIS A 231 -15.92 -6.85 6.60
C HIS A 231 -16.15 -5.34 6.57
N ASN A 232 -15.45 -4.64 5.69
CA ASN A 232 -15.67 -3.23 5.40
C ASN A 232 -16.77 -3.08 4.33
N PRO A 233 -17.94 -2.48 4.63
CA PRO A 233 -19.02 -2.31 3.65
C PRO A 233 -18.62 -1.54 2.39
N LEU A 234 -17.60 -0.68 2.47
CA LEU A 234 -17.08 0.06 1.32
C LEU A 234 -16.39 -0.86 0.29
N GLU A 235 -15.82 -1.99 0.72
CA GLU A 235 -15.19 -2.97 -0.17
C GLU A 235 -16.20 -3.58 -1.15
N SER A 236 -17.46 -3.76 -0.73
CA SER A 236 -18.53 -4.28 -1.58
C SER A 236 -19.07 -3.30 -2.61
N GLN A 237 -18.65 -2.02 -2.56
CA GLN A 237 -19.11 -1.01 -3.50
C GLN A 237 -18.24 -0.92 -4.76
N ILE A 238 -17.11 -1.63 -4.80
CA ILE A 238 -16.21 -1.65 -5.96
C ILE A 238 -16.90 -2.38 -7.13
N PRO A 239 -17.24 -1.70 -8.23
CA PRO A 239 -17.95 -2.33 -9.34
C PRO A 239 -16.98 -3.13 -10.20
N TYR A 240 -17.50 -4.14 -10.90
CA TYR A 240 -16.76 -4.74 -12.01
C TYR A 240 -16.54 -3.70 -13.13
N PRO A 241 -15.47 -3.84 -13.93
CA PRO A 241 -15.31 -3.09 -15.19
C PRO A 241 -16.58 -3.09 -16.03
N GLN A 242 -17.08 -1.91 -16.39
CA GLN A 242 -18.36 -1.69 -17.08
C GLN A 242 -19.58 -2.37 -16.42
N GLY A 243 -19.52 -2.64 -15.11
CA GLY A 243 -20.57 -3.34 -14.37
C GLY A 243 -20.74 -4.82 -14.76
N SER A 244 -19.78 -5.43 -15.47
CA SER A 244 -19.94 -6.79 -16.02
C SER A 244 -18.79 -7.71 -15.65
N PHE A 245 -19.12 -8.81 -14.95
CA PHE A 245 -18.19 -9.91 -14.71
C PHE A 245 -17.64 -10.51 -16.01
N PHE A 246 -18.45 -10.55 -17.07
CA PHE A 246 -18.00 -11.08 -18.36
C PHE A 246 -16.94 -10.19 -19.02
N VAL A 247 -17.13 -8.86 -18.99
CA VAL A 247 -16.12 -7.90 -19.49
C VAL A 247 -14.85 -8.00 -18.65
N ASN A 248 -14.98 -8.14 -17.33
CA ASN A 248 -13.84 -8.38 -16.45
C ASN A 248 -13.08 -9.67 -16.84
N PHE A 249 -13.78 -10.79 -17.00
CA PHE A 249 -13.18 -12.07 -17.38
C PHE A 249 -12.37 -11.98 -18.68
N LEU A 250 -12.95 -11.37 -19.73
CA LEU A 250 -12.27 -11.17 -21.01
C LEU A 250 -11.05 -10.25 -20.87
N THR A 251 -11.17 -9.18 -20.08
CA THR A 251 -10.09 -8.21 -19.83
C THR A 251 -8.95 -8.86 -19.04
N MET A 252 -9.27 -9.71 -18.06
CA MET A 252 -8.28 -10.40 -17.24
C MET A 252 -7.44 -11.40 -18.04
N ILE A 253 -8.01 -12.04 -19.07
CA ILE A 253 -7.23 -12.88 -19.99
C ILE A 253 -6.15 -12.04 -20.70
N HIS A 254 -6.48 -10.83 -21.14
CA HIS A 254 -5.52 -9.92 -21.75
C HIS A 254 -4.46 -9.44 -20.74
N ILE A 255 -4.86 -9.08 -19.52
CA ILE A 255 -3.94 -8.68 -18.45
C ILE A 255 -2.98 -9.81 -18.09
N LEU A 256 -3.43 -11.06 -18.10
CA LEU A 256 -2.57 -12.22 -17.86
C LEU A 256 -1.41 -12.28 -18.87
N ALA A 257 -1.65 -11.98 -20.15
CA ALA A 257 -0.59 -11.87 -21.14
C ALA A 257 0.34 -10.70 -20.86
N SER A 258 -0.20 -9.55 -20.42
CA SER A 258 0.60 -8.39 -20.02
C SER A 258 1.51 -8.70 -18.82
N TYR A 259 1.04 -9.47 -17.84
CA TYR A 259 1.89 -9.92 -16.73
C TYR A 259 3.02 -10.85 -17.19
N VAL A 260 2.72 -11.80 -18.08
CA VAL A 260 3.78 -12.65 -18.67
C VAL A 260 4.78 -11.77 -19.43
N LYS A 261 4.31 -10.78 -20.19
CA LYS A 261 5.19 -9.82 -20.89
C LYS A 261 6.09 -9.07 -19.90
N LEU A 262 5.55 -8.54 -18.81
CA LEU A 262 6.32 -7.81 -17.78
C LEU A 262 7.41 -8.67 -17.11
N LEU A 263 7.18 -9.98 -16.96
CA LEU A 263 8.20 -10.90 -16.44
C LEU A 263 9.38 -11.15 -17.38
N PHE A 264 9.20 -11.02 -18.69
CA PHE A 264 10.32 -11.20 -19.63
C PHE A 264 10.93 -9.86 -20.04
N LEU A 265 10.11 -8.81 -20.05
CA LEU A 265 10.44 -7.48 -20.55
C LEU A 265 9.96 -6.43 -19.52
N PRO A 266 10.66 -6.25 -18.38
CA PRO A 266 10.30 -5.29 -17.35
C PRO A 266 10.69 -3.85 -17.77
N PHE A 267 10.26 -3.45 -18.96
CA PHE A 267 10.41 -2.11 -19.49
C PHE A 267 9.08 -1.36 -19.38
N HIS A 268 9.11 -0.04 -19.17
CA HIS A 268 7.91 0.78 -19.00
C HIS A 268 7.05 0.36 -17.80
N LEU A 269 7.71 0.12 -16.68
CA LEU A 269 7.09 -0.04 -15.37
C LEU A 269 6.38 1.27 -14.98
N ASN A 270 5.13 1.16 -14.50
CA ASN A 270 4.22 2.26 -14.21
C ASN A 270 3.49 2.05 -12.88
N ALA A 271 3.29 3.14 -12.13
CA ALA A 271 2.46 3.09 -10.92
C ALA A 271 0.97 2.89 -11.24
N ASP A 272 0.57 3.20 -12.48
CA ASP A 272 -0.78 3.01 -12.97
C ASP A 272 -0.81 2.54 -14.42
N TYR A 273 -1.61 1.51 -14.70
CA TYR A 273 -1.77 0.91 -16.02
C TYR A 273 -3.18 1.15 -16.55
N VAL A 274 -3.27 1.80 -17.70
CA VAL A 274 -4.53 1.94 -18.45
C VAL A 274 -4.76 0.66 -19.24
N VAL A 275 -5.77 -0.12 -18.85
CA VAL A 275 -6.11 -1.37 -19.52
C VAL A 275 -7.37 -1.19 -20.36
N PRO A 276 -7.31 -1.39 -21.69
CA PRO A 276 -8.50 -1.33 -22.52
C PRO A 276 -9.42 -2.52 -22.24
N PHE A 277 -10.69 -2.23 -21.93
CA PHE A 277 -11.68 -3.27 -21.67
C PHE A 277 -11.95 -4.11 -22.92
N SER A 278 -12.09 -5.42 -22.70
CA SER A 278 -12.43 -6.39 -23.74
C SER A 278 -13.90 -6.79 -23.62
N THR A 279 -14.71 -6.35 -24.59
CA THR A 279 -16.17 -6.58 -24.59
C THR A 279 -16.61 -7.67 -25.57
N SER A 280 -15.73 -8.15 -26.45
CA SER A 280 -16.06 -9.12 -27.49
C SER A 280 -14.99 -10.19 -27.67
N LEU A 281 -15.45 -11.44 -27.83
CA LEU A 281 -14.65 -12.60 -28.19
C LEU A 281 -14.12 -12.54 -29.64
N ALA A 282 -14.66 -11.65 -30.49
CA ALA A 282 -14.25 -11.55 -31.90
C ALA A 282 -12.88 -10.88 -32.08
N ARG A 283 -12.31 -10.28 -31.03
CA ARG A 283 -10.99 -9.64 -31.12
C ARG A 283 -9.90 -10.69 -31.32
N VAL A 284 -9.07 -10.52 -32.35
CA VAL A 284 -7.95 -11.43 -32.66
C VAL A 284 -6.96 -11.54 -31.48
N SER A 285 -6.70 -10.43 -30.77
CA SER A 285 -5.82 -10.41 -29.60
C SER A 285 -6.29 -11.34 -28.47
N PHE A 286 -7.60 -11.55 -28.32
CA PHE A 286 -8.16 -12.50 -27.36
C PHE A 286 -7.74 -13.93 -27.72
N TRP A 287 -8.00 -14.36 -28.96
CA TRP A 287 -7.67 -15.71 -29.40
C TRP A 287 -6.17 -15.98 -29.44
N LEU A 288 -5.35 -15.00 -29.81
CA LEU A 288 -3.89 -15.10 -29.71
C LEU A 288 -3.43 -15.37 -28.26
N THR A 289 -4.07 -14.70 -27.30
CA THR A 289 -3.78 -14.88 -25.88
C THR A 289 -4.24 -16.26 -25.38
N VAL A 290 -5.43 -16.71 -25.78
CA VAL A 290 -5.93 -18.05 -25.45
C VAL A 290 -5.03 -19.14 -26.05
N LEU A 291 -4.62 -19.00 -27.31
CA LEU A 291 -3.71 -19.93 -27.97
C LEU A 291 -2.33 -19.99 -27.28
N LEU A 292 -1.80 -18.84 -26.84
CA LEU A 292 -0.58 -18.78 -26.04
C LEU A 292 -0.74 -19.59 -24.75
N PHE A 293 -1.86 -19.45 -24.03
CA PHE A 293 -2.09 -20.21 -22.80
C PHE A 293 -2.30 -21.70 -23.05
N ILE A 294 -2.98 -22.09 -24.12
CA ILE A 294 -3.08 -23.51 -24.52
C ILE A 294 -1.68 -24.06 -24.83
N ALA A 295 -0.84 -23.30 -25.52
CA ALA A 295 0.55 -23.69 -25.79
C ALA A 295 1.36 -23.85 -24.50
N VAL A 296 1.28 -22.88 -23.58
CA VAL A 296 1.95 -22.95 -22.26
C VAL A 296 1.44 -24.14 -21.45
N ALA A 297 0.13 -24.39 -21.41
CA ALA A 297 -0.46 -25.54 -20.72
C ALA A 297 -0.01 -26.87 -21.34
N THR A 298 0.04 -26.95 -22.67
CA THR A 298 0.50 -28.14 -23.40
C THR A 298 1.98 -28.40 -23.15
N ILE A 299 2.82 -27.37 -23.23
CA ILE A 299 4.25 -27.44 -22.92
C ILE A 299 4.42 -27.89 -21.46
N SER A 300 3.76 -27.21 -20.53
CA SER A 300 3.80 -27.53 -19.10
C SER A 300 3.43 -29.00 -18.84
N TYR A 301 2.32 -29.47 -19.43
CA TYR A 301 1.90 -30.87 -19.30
C TYR A 301 2.93 -31.85 -19.87
N ARG A 302 3.56 -31.56 -21.01
CA ARG A 302 4.64 -32.40 -21.58
C ARG A 302 5.88 -32.41 -20.68
N LEU A 303 6.21 -31.28 -20.04
CA LEU A 303 7.35 -31.15 -19.14
C LEU A 303 7.17 -31.90 -17.80
N ARG A 304 5.94 -32.33 -17.44
CA ARG A 304 5.61 -32.84 -16.08
C ARG A 304 6.47 -34.01 -15.61
N PHE A 305 6.87 -34.91 -16.50
CA PHE A 305 7.64 -36.10 -16.09
C PHE A 305 9.15 -35.86 -16.10
N GLN A 306 9.67 -35.23 -17.15
CA GLN A 306 11.10 -35.01 -17.37
C GLN A 306 11.64 -33.79 -16.62
N TYR A 307 10.83 -32.74 -16.46
CA TYR A 307 11.23 -31.46 -15.92
C TYR A 307 10.26 -30.97 -14.84
N ARG A 308 10.04 -31.83 -13.83
CA ARG A 308 9.13 -31.63 -12.68
C ARG A 308 9.24 -30.26 -12.02
N HIS A 309 10.45 -29.73 -11.86
CA HIS A 309 10.67 -28.39 -11.30
C HIS A 309 10.09 -27.27 -12.17
N MET A 310 10.26 -27.34 -13.50
CA MET A 310 9.68 -26.33 -14.39
C MET A 310 8.15 -26.42 -14.38
N TYR A 311 7.61 -27.64 -14.43
CA TYR A 311 6.17 -27.87 -14.32
C TYR A 311 5.58 -27.26 -13.04
N PHE A 312 6.21 -27.52 -11.89
CA PHE A 312 5.78 -26.97 -10.60
C PHE A 312 5.79 -25.44 -10.60
N PHE A 313 6.86 -24.80 -11.06
CA PHE A 313 6.96 -23.32 -11.00
C PHE A 313 6.15 -22.59 -12.07
N ILE A 314 5.85 -23.23 -13.21
CA ILE A 314 4.88 -22.70 -14.17
C ILE A 314 3.49 -22.66 -13.52
N LEU A 315 3.08 -23.75 -12.86
CA LEU A 315 1.81 -23.79 -12.13
C LEU A 315 1.81 -22.87 -10.91
N TRP A 316 2.94 -22.73 -10.20
CA TRP A 316 3.09 -21.75 -9.13
C TRP A 316 2.69 -20.36 -9.60
N PHE A 317 3.23 -19.91 -10.74
CA PHE A 317 2.93 -18.60 -11.30
C PHE A 317 1.42 -18.41 -11.52
N PHE A 318 0.77 -19.32 -12.22
CA PHE A 318 -0.67 -19.19 -12.52
C PHE A 318 -1.54 -19.32 -11.26
N ILE A 319 -1.25 -20.27 -10.37
CA ILE A 319 -2.04 -20.49 -9.15
C ILE A 319 -1.95 -19.29 -8.22
N THR A 320 -0.76 -18.73 -8.01
CA THR A 320 -0.55 -17.58 -7.10
C THR A 320 -1.16 -16.29 -7.64
N LEU A 321 -1.44 -16.22 -8.94
CA LEU A 321 -2.05 -15.05 -9.58
C LEU A 321 -3.59 -15.08 -9.53
N ILE A 322 -4.23 -16.23 -9.27
CA ILE A 322 -5.70 -16.36 -9.26
C ILE A 322 -6.39 -15.28 -8.40
N PRO A 323 -5.95 -14.96 -7.18
CA PRO A 323 -6.67 -14.01 -6.32
C PRO A 323 -6.72 -12.58 -6.88
N VAL A 324 -5.76 -12.21 -7.74
CA VAL A 324 -5.69 -10.88 -8.38
C VAL A 324 -6.29 -10.86 -9.79
N MET A 325 -6.92 -11.95 -10.22
CA MET A 325 -7.69 -12.01 -11.47
C MET A 325 -9.07 -11.32 -11.35
N ASN A 326 -9.25 -10.44 -10.35
CA ASN A 326 -10.48 -9.68 -10.10
C ASN A 326 -11.74 -10.55 -10.08
N ILE A 327 -11.66 -11.77 -9.54
CA ILE A 327 -12.85 -12.61 -9.32
C ILE A 327 -13.76 -11.89 -8.33
N VAL A 328 -13.16 -11.36 -7.26
CA VAL A 328 -13.72 -10.30 -6.43
C VAL A 328 -13.16 -8.97 -6.97
N PRO A 329 -13.99 -7.95 -7.27
CA PRO A 329 -13.52 -6.68 -7.82
C PRO A 329 -12.44 -6.04 -6.94
N LEU A 330 -11.36 -5.57 -7.57
CA LEU A 330 -10.29 -4.81 -6.91
C LEU A 330 -10.28 -3.38 -7.44
N GLY A 331 -9.88 -2.41 -6.60
CA GLY A 331 -9.75 -1.01 -7.02
C GLY A 331 -8.72 -0.81 -8.14
N ASN A 332 -7.65 -1.60 -8.14
CA ASN A 332 -6.66 -1.62 -9.22
C ASN A 332 -6.78 -2.92 -10.01
N ILE A 333 -7.22 -2.80 -11.26
CA ILE A 333 -7.40 -3.90 -12.20
C ILE A 333 -6.05 -4.57 -12.54
N MET A 334 -4.97 -3.78 -12.62
CA MET A 334 -3.61 -4.25 -12.91
C MET A 334 -2.57 -3.48 -12.08
N ALA A 335 -1.60 -4.19 -11.49
CA ALA A 335 -0.48 -3.60 -10.74
C ALA A 335 0.75 -4.52 -10.74
N GLU A 336 1.96 -3.97 -10.63
CA GLU A 336 3.21 -4.74 -10.66
C GLU A 336 3.36 -5.56 -9.36
N ARG A 337 2.95 -4.97 -8.23
CA ARG A 337 3.01 -5.61 -6.90
C ARG A 337 2.33 -6.98 -6.82
N TYR A 338 1.30 -7.21 -7.64
CA TYR A 338 0.64 -8.51 -7.74
C TYR A 338 1.55 -9.64 -8.24
N LEU A 339 2.68 -9.30 -8.86
CA LEU A 339 3.68 -10.25 -9.37
C LEU A 339 4.78 -10.58 -8.38
N TYR A 340 4.75 -10.11 -7.12
CA TYR A 340 5.79 -10.44 -6.15
C TYR A 340 5.86 -11.94 -5.81
N ILE A 341 4.73 -12.57 -5.42
CA ILE A 341 4.66 -14.02 -5.16
C ILE A 341 4.80 -14.86 -6.45
N PRO A 342 4.08 -14.55 -7.56
CA PRO A 342 4.25 -15.27 -8.82
C PRO A 342 5.66 -15.14 -9.40
N GLY A 343 6.26 -13.96 -9.30
CA GLY A 343 7.59 -13.62 -9.82
C GLY A 343 8.71 -14.40 -9.16
N ALA A 344 8.58 -14.79 -7.89
CA ALA A 344 9.51 -15.72 -7.26
C ALA A 344 9.57 -17.08 -7.99
N GLY A 345 8.42 -17.60 -8.43
CA GLY A 345 8.34 -18.81 -9.25
C GLY A 345 9.02 -18.62 -10.62
N PHE A 346 8.82 -17.45 -11.24
CA PHE A 346 9.50 -17.09 -12.48
C PHE A 346 11.04 -17.07 -12.34
N CYS A 347 11.58 -16.44 -11.29
CA CYS A 347 13.02 -16.45 -11.02
C CYS A 347 13.57 -17.88 -10.87
N MET A 348 12.79 -18.79 -10.28
CA MET A 348 13.15 -20.20 -10.14
C MET A 348 13.12 -20.96 -11.48
N ILE A 349 12.21 -20.64 -12.39
CA ILE A 349 12.18 -21.20 -13.75
C ILE A 349 13.46 -20.80 -14.49
N ILE A 350 13.78 -19.51 -14.52
CA ILE A 350 14.97 -18.98 -15.21
C ILE A 350 16.23 -19.63 -14.64
N ALA A 351 16.38 -19.65 -13.32
CA ALA A 351 17.54 -20.26 -12.68
C ALA A 351 17.69 -21.76 -12.99
N ASN A 352 16.58 -22.50 -13.05
CA ASN A 352 16.60 -23.92 -13.41
C ASN A 352 17.06 -24.14 -14.86
N ILE A 353 16.53 -23.35 -15.81
CA ILE A 353 16.96 -23.39 -17.21
C ILE A 353 18.46 -23.10 -17.31
N MET A 354 18.92 -22.04 -16.65
CA MET A 354 20.33 -21.63 -16.65
C MET A 354 21.25 -22.69 -16.03
N SER A 355 20.81 -23.36 -14.97
CA SER A 355 21.61 -24.37 -14.28
C SER A 355 21.81 -25.68 -15.06
N LYS A 356 21.02 -25.91 -16.12
CA LYS A 356 21.16 -27.07 -17.00
C LYS A 356 22.12 -26.85 -18.16
N ILE A 357 22.58 -25.63 -18.38
CA ILE A 357 23.62 -25.34 -19.36
C ILE A 357 24.91 -26.00 -18.85
N PRO A 358 25.50 -26.95 -19.59
CA PRO A 358 26.60 -27.77 -19.09
C PRO A 358 27.85 -26.93 -18.88
N VAL A 359 28.11 -26.55 -17.64
CA VAL A 359 29.39 -25.99 -17.18
C VAL A 359 30.21 -27.17 -16.65
N ARG A 360 31.22 -27.63 -17.42
CA ARG A 360 32.12 -28.71 -16.97
C ARG A 360 32.75 -28.29 -15.64
N LYS A 361 32.78 -29.21 -14.66
CA LYS A 361 33.33 -28.92 -13.32
C LYS A 361 34.80 -28.56 -13.44
N TRP A 362 35.12 -27.33 -13.09
CA TRP A 362 36.48 -26.83 -12.95
C TRP A 362 37.28 -27.73 -11.98
N GLY A 363 38.38 -28.33 -12.45
CA GLY A 363 39.42 -28.90 -11.60
C GLY A 363 39.57 -30.43 -11.53
N SER A 364 39.09 -31.22 -12.51
CA SER A 364 39.34 -32.69 -12.49
C SER A 364 40.48 -33.19 -13.39
N GLU A 365 41.17 -32.35 -14.16
CA GLU A 365 42.33 -32.77 -14.97
C GLU A 365 43.47 -31.75 -14.80
N ARG A 366 44.69 -32.25 -14.51
CA ARG A 366 45.90 -31.44 -14.34
C ARG A 366 46.17 -30.65 -15.62
N PHE A 367 46.04 -29.33 -15.56
CA PHE A 367 46.30 -28.44 -16.67
C PHE A 367 47.81 -28.28 -16.91
N SER A 368 48.25 -28.65 -18.10
CA SER A 368 49.52 -28.24 -18.71
C SER A 368 49.24 -27.17 -19.77
N SER A 369 49.86 -26.00 -19.58
CA SER A 369 50.28 -24.96 -20.55
C SER A 369 49.33 -24.37 -21.63
N SER A 370 49.18 -23.04 -21.52
CA SER A 370 49.21 -21.99 -22.57
C SER A 370 48.12 -21.83 -23.64
N SER A 371 46.96 -22.46 -23.53
CA SER A 371 45.76 -21.94 -24.21
C SER A 371 44.50 -22.25 -23.41
N VAL A 372 43.68 -21.24 -23.13
CA VAL A 372 42.36 -21.47 -22.51
C VAL A 372 41.53 -22.27 -23.52
N PRO A 373 41.16 -23.54 -23.25
CA PRO A 373 40.39 -24.35 -24.16
C PRO A 373 39.11 -23.63 -24.60
N PHE A 374 38.66 -23.86 -25.84
CA PHE A 374 37.44 -23.25 -26.40
C PHE A 374 36.23 -23.34 -25.45
N PHE A 375 36.10 -24.45 -24.72
CA PHE A 375 35.02 -24.67 -23.74
C PHE A 375 35.13 -23.82 -22.47
N ASP A 376 36.34 -23.56 -21.97
CA ASP A 376 36.53 -22.67 -20.82
C ASP A 376 36.22 -21.22 -21.19
N ARG A 377 36.48 -20.83 -22.46
CA ARG A 377 36.00 -19.57 -23.02
C ARG A 377 34.47 -19.51 -23.07
N MET A 378 33.77 -20.58 -23.44
CA MET A 378 32.30 -20.60 -23.42
C MET A 378 31.70 -20.48 -22.01
N ILE A 379 32.32 -21.10 -21.00
CA ILE A 379 31.90 -20.97 -19.60
C ILE A 379 32.10 -19.55 -19.09
N LEU A 380 33.25 -18.93 -19.38
CA LEU A 380 33.52 -17.54 -19.03
C LEU A 380 32.54 -16.59 -19.73
N VAL A 381 32.24 -16.82 -21.01
CA VAL A 381 31.21 -16.06 -21.74
C VAL A 381 29.84 -16.23 -21.10
N PHE A 382 29.46 -17.43 -20.68
CA PHE A 382 28.19 -17.66 -20.00
C PHE A 382 28.10 -16.95 -18.64
N ILE A 383 29.17 -17.03 -17.82
CA ILE A 383 29.25 -16.30 -16.54
C ILE A 383 29.22 -14.79 -16.77
N PHE A 384 29.87 -14.31 -17.83
CA PHE A 384 29.88 -12.90 -18.22
C PHE A 384 28.49 -12.41 -18.64
N ILE A 385 27.75 -13.19 -19.44
CA ILE A 385 26.36 -12.89 -19.82
C ILE A 385 25.47 -12.84 -18.58
N LEU A 386 25.60 -13.82 -17.68
CA LEU A 386 24.89 -13.87 -16.40
C LEU A 386 25.16 -12.61 -15.55
N PHE A 387 26.43 -12.24 -15.45
CA PHE A 387 26.85 -11.04 -14.73
C PHE A 387 26.25 -9.77 -15.35
N PHE A 388 26.22 -9.66 -16.68
CA PHE A 388 25.65 -8.51 -17.36
C PHE A 388 24.13 -8.42 -17.20
N ILE A 389 23.40 -9.54 -17.32
CA ILE A 389 21.95 -9.59 -17.08
C ILE A 389 21.64 -9.18 -15.64
N PHE A 390 22.36 -9.75 -14.67
CA PHE A 390 22.17 -9.44 -13.26
C PHE A 390 22.50 -7.97 -12.96
N SER A 391 23.63 -7.46 -13.45
CA SER A 391 24.04 -6.07 -13.25
C SER A 391 23.09 -5.09 -13.95
N GLY A 392 22.58 -5.44 -15.12
CA GLY A 392 21.55 -4.68 -15.83
C GLY A 392 20.25 -4.60 -15.04
N ASN A 393 19.76 -5.72 -14.49
CA ASN A 393 18.58 -5.75 -13.62
C ASN A 393 18.79 -4.93 -12.34
N ALA A 394 19.95 -5.08 -11.69
CA ALA A 394 20.31 -4.28 -10.51
C ALA A 394 20.34 -2.78 -10.82
N TYR A 395 20.92 -2.38 -11.95
CA TYR A 395 20.95 -0.99 -12.39
C TYR A 395 19.55 -0.45 -12.71
N LEU A 396 18.72 -1.21 -13.42
CA LEU A 396 17.34 -0.83 -13.74
C LEU A 396 16.50 -0.67 -12.47
N THR A 397 16.66 -1.56 -11.50
CA THR A 397 16.02 -1.48 -10.18
C THR A 397 16.47 -0.23 -9.43
N PHE A 398 17.78 -0.02 -9.32
CA PHE A 398 18.35 1.17 -8.68
C PHE A 398 17.81 2.47 -9.30
N LYS A 399 17.75 2.52 -10.63
CA LYS A 399 17.18 3.66 -11.36
C LYS A 399 15.69 3.83 -11.06
N ARG A 400 14.92 2.74 -11.10
CA ARG A 400 13.46 2.71 -10.86
C ARG A 400 13.08 3.10 -9.43
N ASN A 401 13.95 2.91 -8.45
CA ASN A 401 13.70 3.36 -7.08
C ASN A 401 13.57 4.88 -6.97
N ASN A 402 14.26 5.63 -7.82
CA ASN A 402 14.09 7.09 -7.89
C ASN A 402 12.68 7.46 -8.38
N ASP A 403 11.96 6.52 -8.99
CA ASP A 403 10.58 6.74 -9.42
C ASP A 403 9.62 6.99 -8.27
N TRP A 404 10.00 6.56 -7.07
CA TRP A 404 9.22 6.68 -5.86
C TRP A 404 9.76 7.76 -4.91
N LYS A 405 10.60 8.67 -5.41
CA LYS A 405 11.24 9.71 -4.59
C LYS A 405 10.25 10.60 -3.85
N ASP A 406 9.27 11.11 -4.58
CA ASP A 406 8.17 11.91 -4.06
C ASP A 406 6.96 11.83 -4.99
N GLY A 407 5.81 12.31 -4.51
CA GLY A 407 4.56 12.23 -5.27
C GLY A 407 4.63 12.98 -6.61
N LEU A 408 5.35 14.10 -6.68
CA LEU A 408 5.48 14.86 -7.92
C LEU A 408 6.26 14.06 -8.96
N TRP A 409 7.39 13.46 -8.57
CA TRP A 409 8.21 12.64 -9.46
C TRP A 409 7.47 11.39 -9.92
N LEU A 410 6.85 10.66 -8.99
CA LEU A 410 6.09 9.43 -9.26
C LEU A 410 5.00 9.66 -10.30
N TRP A 411 4.18 10.70 -10.09
CA TRP A 411 3.05 10.99 -10.97
C TRP A 411 3.48 11.66 -12.27
N SER A 412 4.51 12.51 -12.26
CA SER A 412 5.09 13.07 -13.50
C SER A 412 5.65 11.96 -14.40
N LYS A 413 6.32 10.97 -13.80
CA LYS A 413 6.83 9.84 -14.56
C LYS A 413 5.69 8.99 -15.11
N THR A 414 4.66 8.75 -14.31
CA THR A 414 3.51 7.92 -14.68
C THR A 414 2.67 8.56 -15.78
N THR A 415 2.46 9.89 -15.79
CA THR A 415 1.76 10.58 -16.88
C THR A 415 2.57 10.55 -18.19
N LEU A 416 3.91 10.55 -18.13
CA LEU A 416 4.73 10.39 -19.33
C LEU A 416 4.65 8.99 -19.95
N THR A 417 4.51 7.95 -19.12
CA THR A 417 4.50 6.55 -19.57
C THR A 417 3.10 5.98 -19.75
N SER A 418 2.10 6.57 -19.12
CA SER A 418 0.66 6.28 -19.26
C SER A 418 -0.14 7.58 -19.40
N PRO A 419 0.02 8.31 -20.53
CA PRO A 419 -0.61 9.62 -20.72
C PRO A 419 -2.14 9.60 -20.80
N ASN A 420 -2.74 8.43 -20.94
CA ASN A 420 -4.18 8.25 -20.94
C ASN A 420 -4.72 7.84 -19.56
N SER A 421 -3.91 7.89 -18.50
CA SER A 421 -4.40 7.63 -17.14
C SER A 421 -4.92 8.92 -16.52
N PHE A 422 -6.26 9.07 -16.48
CA PHE A 422 -6.89 10.18 -15.78
C PHE A 422 -6.49 10.19 -14.29
N ARG A 423 -6.36 9.02 -13.66
CA ARG A 423 -5.94 8.88 -12.25
C ARG A 423 -4.52 9.40 -12.02
N ALA A 424 -3.59 9.11 -12.93
CA ALA A 424 -2.23 9.63 -12.83
C ALA A 424 -2.21 11.17 -12.94
N HIS A 425 -3.03 11.73 -13.83
CA HIS A 425 -3.20 13.18 -13.97
C HIS A 425 -3.84 13.81 -12.72
N ILE A 426 -4.89 13.19 -12.14
CA ILE A 426 -5.45 13.64 -10.85
C ILE A 426 -4.38 13.65 -9.76
N ASN A 427 -3.64 12.56 -9.61
CA ASN A 427 -2.64 12.46 -8.55
C ASN A 427 -1.45 13.41 -8.77
N LEU A 428 -1.07 13.69 -10.02
CA LEU A 428 -0.10 14.72 -10.35
C LEU A 428 -0.63 16.12 -9.98
N GLY A 429 -1.89 16.39 -10.29
CA GLY A 429 -2.57 17.62 -9.89
C GLY A 429 -2.56 17.82 -8.38
N ASN A 430 -2.93 16.78 -7.62
CA ASN A 430 -2.88 16.77 -6.16
C ASN A 430 -1.44 17.02 -5.64
N ALA A 431 -0.42 16.43 -6.26
CA ALA A 431 0.98 16.62 -5.89
C ALA A 431 1.47 18.05 -6.19
N CYS A 432 1.09 18.62 -7.33
CA CYS A 432 1.35 20.03 -7.69
C CYS A 432 0.68 20.99 -6.69
N GLU A 433 -0.57 20.71 -6.31
CA GLU A 433 -1.32 21.50 -5.34
C GLU A 433 -0.68 21.48 -3.95
N LYS A 434 -0.22 20.31 -3.48
CA LYS A 434 0.56 20.19 -2.23
C LYS A 434 1.87 21.01 -2.26
N LYS A 435 2.41 21.30 -3.44
CA LYS A 435 3.60 22.15 -3.65
C LYS A 435 3.27 23.62 -3.93
N GLY A 436 1.99 24.01 -3.95
CA GLY A 436 1.55 25.37 -4.27
C GLY A 436 1.59 25.71 -5.78
N LEU A 437 1.80 24.72 -6.65
CA LEU A 437 1.84 24.88 -8.10
C LEU A 437 0.42 24.85 -8.69
N ASN A 438 -0.39 25.84 -8.35
CA ASN A 438 -1.83 25.87 -8.64
C ASN A 438 -2.16 25.80 -10.14
N THR A 439 -1.41 26.51 -11.00
CA THR A 439 -1.62 26.50 -12.45
C THR A 439 -1.36 25.12 -13.06
N ALA A 440 -0.24 24.49 -12.69
CA ALA A 440 0.09 23.15 -13.12
C ALA A 440 -0.95 22.13 -12.61
N ALA A 441 -1.41 22.26 -11.37
CA ALA A 441 -2.45 21.39 -10.83
C ALA A 441 -3.74 21.46 -11.67
N PHE A 442 -4.16 22.66 -12.03
CA PHE A 442 -5.34 22.88 -12.87
C PHE A 442 -5.20 22.30 -14.28
N GLU A 443 -4.04 22.46 -14.93
CA GLU A 443 -3.77 21.86 -16.23
C GLU A 443 -3.87 20.33 -16.19
N GLU A 444 -3.35 19.70 -15.13
CA GLU A 444 -3.42 18.26 -14.96
C GLU A 444 -4.85 17.77 -14.68
N TYR A 445 -5.63 18.50 -13.88
CA TYR A 445 -7.06 18.19 -13.70
C TYR A 445 -7.85 18.34 -15.01
N GLN A 446 -7.54 19.32 -15.85
CA GLN A 446 -8.15 19.46 -17.18
C GLN A 446 -7.78 18.30 -18.11
N LYS A 447 -6.52 17.86 -18.10
CA LYS A 447 -6.09 16.67 -18.87
C LYS A 447 -6.85 15.44 -18.40
N ALA A 448 -6.94 15.21 -17.09
CA ALA A 448 -7.75 14.13 -16.53
C ALA A 448 -9.20 14.19 -17.04
N LEU A 449 -9.81 15.39 -16.99
CA LEU A 449 -11.19 15.60 -17.44
C LEU A 449 -11.37 15.33 -18.95
N SER A 450 -10.36 15.64 -19.77
CA SER A 450 -10.39 15.37 -21.21
C SER A 450 -10.31 13.87 -21.53
N ILE A 451 -9.71 13.09 -20.64
CA ILE A 451 -9.56 11.63 -20.78
C ILE A 451 -10.83 10.92 -20.32
N ASP A 452 -11.36 11.29 -19.15
CA ASP A 452 -12.63 10.76 -18.63
C ASP A 452 -13.57 11.87 -18.15
N PRO A 453 -14.46 12.38 -19.03
CA PRO A 453 -15.45 13.40 -18.69
C PRO A 453 -16.55 12.94 -17.73
N ASN A 454 -16.62 11.65 -17.39
CA ASN A 454 -17.66 11.07 -16.55
C ASN A 454 -17.11 10.54 -15.21
N ASP A 455 -15.88 10.87 -14.85
CA ASP A 455 -15.32 10.55 -13.54
C ASP A 455 -15.72 11.62 -12.51
N ALA A 456 -16.37 11.19 -11.42
CA ALA A 456 -16.87 12.10 -10.40
C ALA A 456 -15.75 12.74 -9.56
N ASP A 457 -14.65 12.02 -9.31
CA ASP A 457 -13.55 12.50 -8.47
C ASP A 457 -12.82 13.68 -9.12
N ILE A 458 -12.69 13.70 -10.45
CA ILE A 458 -12.14 14.84 -11.20
C ILE A 458 -12.92 16.13 -10.90
N TYR A 459 -14.25 16.08 -10.99
CA TYR A 459 -15.10 17.23 -10.73
C TYR A 459 -15.04 17.67 -9.26
N ASN A 460 -14.93 16.72 -8.32
CA ASN A 460 -14.71 17.05 -6.92
C ASN A 460 -13.38 17.80 -6.72
N ASN A 461 -12.28 17.34 -7.34
CA ASN A 461 -10.97 18.00 -7.21
C ASN A 461 -10.94 19.38 -7.88
N LEU A 462 -11.58 19.54 -9.05
CA LEU A 462 -11.78 20.86 -9.65
C LEU A 462 -12.58 21.79 -8.74
N GLY A 463 -13.65 21.28 -8.10
CA GLY A 463 -14.42 22.05 -7.13
C GLY A 463 -13.59 22.53 -5.94
N ILE A 464 -12.72 21.66 -5.41
CA ILE A 464 -11.76 22.01 -4.34
C ILE A 464 -10.80 23.10 -4.83
N TYR A 465 -10.25 22.96 -6.04
CA TYR A 465 -9.37 23.96 -6.64
C TYR A 465 -10.03 25.34 -6.75
N TYR A 466 -11.24 25.43 -7.31
CA TYR A 466 -11.97 26.69 -7.43
C TYR A 466 -12.33 27.30 -6.07
N ASN A 467 -12.70 26.47 -5.08
CA ASN A 467 -12.93 26.92 -3.72
C ASN A 467 -11.68 27.55 -3.07
N LYS A 468 -10.49 27.01 -3.35
CA LYS A 468 -9.22 27.61 -2.88
C LYS A 468 -8.92 28.95 -3.55
N MET A 469 -9.34 29.13 -4.80
CA MET A 469 -9.24 30.42 -5.51
C MET A 469 -10.35 31.41 -5.12
N ASN A 470 -11.22 31.05 -4.17
CA ASN A 470 -12.43 31.81 -3.79
C ASN A 470 -13.41 32.05 -4.95
N LEU A 471 -13.35 31.21 -5.99
CA LEU A 471 -14.30 31.20 -7.12
C LEU A 471 -15.47 30.26 -6.77
N PHE A 472 -16.33 30.71 -5.86
CA PHE A 472 -17.34 29.85 -5.24
C PHE A 472 -18.40 29.32 -6.22
N ASP A 473 -18.83 30.12 -7.19
CA ASP A 473 -19.84 29.70 -8.18
C ASP A 473 -19.29 28.57 -9.07
N ASP A 474 -18.03 28.65 -9.49
CA ASP A 474 -17.34 27.58 -10.20
C ASP A 474 -17.24 26.31 -9.36
N ALA A 475 -16.83 26.46 -8.09
CA ALA A 475 -16.73 25.34 -7.16
C ALA A 475 -18.07 24.60 -7.02
N ILE A 476 -19.16 25.34 -6.81
CA ILE A 476 -20.53 24.78 -6.70
C ILE A 476 -20.92 24.05 -7.98
N ARG A 477 -20.68 24.64 -9.16
CA ARG A 477 -20.98 23.98 -10.46
C ARG A 477 -20.26 22.64 -10.60
N HIS A 478 -18.98 22.58 -10.23
CA HIS A 478 -18.21 21.34 -10.30
C HIS A 478 -18.66 20.30 -9.26
N PHE A 479 -18.97 20.70 -8.02
CA PHE A 479 -19.54 19.77 -7.04
C PHE A 479 -20.91 19.23 -7.46
N ILE A 480 -21.79 20.07 -8.02
CA ILE A 480 -23.07 19.62 -8.58
C ILE A 480 -22.85 18.62 -9.71
N ARG A 481 -21.88 18.87 -10.61
CA ARG A 481 -21.56 17.94 -11.69
C ARG A 481 -21.04 16.59 -11.15
N CYS A 482 -20.20 16.61 -10.12
CA CYS A 482 -19.75 15.40 -9.41
C CYS A 482 -20.96 14.61 -8.88
N MET A 483 -21.90 15.26 -8.19
CA MET A 483 -23.09 14.62 -7.63
C MET A 483 -24.07 14.12 -8.70
N ASN A 484 -24.16 14.78 -9.86
CA ASN A 484 -24.97 14.29 -10.97
C ASN A 484 -24.42 12.99 -11.58
N ILE A 485 -23.09 12.82 -11.57
CA ILE A 485 -22.41 11.61 -12.04
C ILE A 485 -22.49 10.51 -10.98
N ASN A 486 -22.18 10.84 -9.72
CA ASN A 486 -22.28 9.93 -8.58
C ASN A 486 -23.12 10.56 -7.46
N PRO A 487 -24.43 10.28 -7.42
CA PRO A 487 -25.35 10.82 -6.41
C PRO A 487 -25.06 10.39 -4.97
N LYS A 488 -24.17 9.41 -4.76
CA LYS A 488 -23.80 8.92 -3.43
C LYS A 488 -22.39 9.34 -3.02
N HIS A 489 -21.81 10.37 -3.63
CA HIS A 489 -20.43 10.79 -3.39
C HIS A 489 -20.29 11.67 -2.13
N PRO A 490 -19.93 11.14 -0.95
CA PRO A 490 -20.03 11.87 0.32
C PRO A 490 -19.11 13.09 0.39
N ARG A 491 -17.91 13.00 -0.20
CA ARG A 491 -16.93 14.11 -0.20
C ARG A 491 -17.43 15.34 -0.96
N ALA A 492 -18.20 15.15 -2.04
CA ALA A 492 -18.71 16.26 -2.84
C ALA A 492 -19.77 17.04 -2.08
N TYR A 493 -20.69 16.34 -1.40
CA TYR A 493 -21.67 16.96 -0.50
C TYR A 493 -21.00 17.71 0.65
N ASN A 494 -19.97 17.12 1.28
CA ASN A 494 -19.22 17.79 2.33
C ASN A 494 -18.52 19.05 1.80
N ASN A 495 -17.79 18.96 0.69
CA ASN A 495 -17.09 20.11 0.12
C ASN A 495 -18.04 21.22 -0.34
N LEU A 496 -19.21 20.86 -0.87
CA LEU A 496 -20.28 21.82 -1.19
C LEU A 496 -20.77 22.55 0.06
N GLY A 497 -21.01 21.83 1.17
CA GLY A 497 -21.38 22.43 2.44
C GLY A 497 -20.31 23.38 2.99
N VAL A 498 -19.03 23.07 2.79
CA VAL A 498 -17.91 23.98 3.14
C VAL A 498 -17.98 25.28 2.33
N VAL A 499 -18.28 25.21 1.03
CA VAL A 499 -18.44 26.41 0.19
C VAL A 499 -19.63 27.25 0.67
N PHE A 500 -20.79 26.65 0.91
CA PHE A 500 -21.95 27.37 1.44
C PHE A 500 -21.69 28.01 2.81
N THR A 501 -20.92 27.33 3.67
CA THR A 501 -20.50 27.87 4.97
C THR A 501 -19.63 29.13 4.82
N LYS A 502 -18.74 29.18 3.81
CA LYS A 502 -17.94 30.38 3.49
C LYS A 502 -18.81 31.51 2.96
N GLN A 503 -19.83 31.21 2.15
CA GLN A 503 -20.82 32.17 1.65
C GLN A 503 -21.86 32.58 2.71
N ARG A 504 -21.80 32.04 3.93
CA ARG A 504 -22.77 32.24 5.03
C ARG A 504 -24.18 31.71 4.74
N HIS A 505 -24.34 30.84 3.75
CA HIS A 505 -25.59 30.14 3.45
C HIS A 505 -25.70 28.90 4.36
N LEU A 506 -25.97 29.12 5.65
CA LEU A 506 -25.87 28.06 6.66
C LEU A 506 -26.91 26.96 6.50
N ASP A 507 -28.12 27.26 6.02
CA ASP A 507 -29.17 26.26 5.79
C ASP A 507 -28.80 25.27 4.68
N ASP A 508 -28.31 25.79 3.55
CA ASP A 508 -27.82 24.97 2.44
C ASP A 508 -26.60 24.12 2.87
N ALA A 509 -25.71 24.71 3.68
CA ALA A 509 -24.57 23.99 4.23
C ALA A 509 -25.00 22.81 5.12
N ILE A 510 -25.93 23.03 6.04
CA ILE A 510 -26.48 21.98 6.92
C ILE A 510 -27.10 20.85 6.10
N GLN A 511 -27.88 21.18 5.06
CA GLN A 511 -28.47 20.17 4.19
C GLN A 511 -27.40 19.36 3.45
N ALA A 512 -26.38 20.02 2.91
CA ALA A 512 -25.29 19.36 2.20
C ALA A 512 -24.50 18.41 3.12
N PHE A 513 -24.15 18.84 4.34
CA PHE A 513 -23.46 17.96 5.30
C PHE A 513 -24.32 16.77 5.73
N LYS A 514 -25.62 16.97 5.95
CA LYS A 514 -26.54 15.84 6.24
C LYS A 514 -26.60 14.82 5.11
N GLN A 515 -26.54 15.27 3.85
CA GLN A 515 -26.46 14.37 2.69
C GLN A 515 -25.10 13.64 2.62
N ALA A 516 -24.01 14.30 3.00
CA ALA A 516 -22.71 13.64 3.12
C ALA A 516 -22.76 12.50 4.15
N ILE A 517 -23.34 12.78 5.33
CA ILE A 517 -23.50 11.81 6.43
C ILE A 517 -24.47 10.69 6.07
N SER A 518 -25.56 10.97 5.34
CA SER A 518 -26.47 9.90 4.91
C SER A 518 -25.84 8.95 3.90
N ASN A 519 -24.90 9.44 3.09
CA ASN A 519 -24.15 8.63 2.14
C ASN A 519 -22.96 7.89 2.80
N ASN A 520 -22.37 8.48 3.83
CA ASN A 520 -21.37 7.83 4.69
C ASN A 520 -21.53 8.27 6.15
N SER A 521 -22.15 7.41 6.97
CA SER A 521 -22.38 7.71 8.40
C SER A 521 -21.12 7.67 9.25
N LEU A 522 -19.99 7.20 8.70
CA LEU A 522 -18.68 7.16 9.34
C LEU A 522 -17.76 8.17 8.67
N TYR A 523 -18.23 9.42 8.57
CA TYR A 523 -17.48 10.53 7.96
C TYR A 523 -17.25 11.67 8.97
N PRO A 524 -16.13 11.63 9.73
CA PRO A 524 -15.96 12.53 10.87
C PRO A 524 -15.80 14.00 10.44
N ASP A 525 -15.13 14.29 9.32
CA ASP A 525 -15.09 15.65 8.75
C ASP A 525 -16.49 16.24 8.51
N ALA A 526 -17.42 15.43 8.00
CA ALA A 526 -18.78 15.89 7.71
C ALA A 526 -19.59 16.18 8.99
N HIS A 527 -19.40 15.36 10.04
CA HIS A 527 -19.95 15.63 11.36
C HIS A 527 -19.34 16.91 11.97
N ASN A 528 -18.02 17.08 11.89
CA ASN A 528 -17.37 18.31 12.39
C ASN A 528 -17.89 19.55 11.65
N ASN A 529 -17.93 19.49 10.32
CA ASN A 529 -18.40 20.62 9.51
C ASN A 529 -19.89 20.93 9.72
N LEU A 530 -20.73 19.91 9.95
CA LEU A 530 -22.12 20.11 10.35
C LEU A 530 -22.21 20.79 11.73
N GLY A 531 -21.36 20.38 12.68
CA GLY A 531 -21.22 21.02 13.98
C GLY A 531 -20.84 22.50 13.87
N ILE A 532 -19.86 22.83 13.01
CA ILE A 532 -19.46 24.22 12.72
C ILE A 532 -20.65 25.02 12.17
N ALA A 533 -21.40 24.45 11.21
CA ALA A 533 -22.55 25.13 10.61
C ALA A 533 -23.66 25.39 11.64
N TYR A 534 -23.95 24.42 12.52
CA TYR A 534 -24.90 24.60 13.62
C TYR A 534 -24.44 25.65 14.63
N TYR A 535 -23.16 25.62 15.02
CA TYR A 535 -22.58 26.59 15.94
C TYR A 535 -22.69 28.02 15.38
N ARG A 536 -22.36 28.23 14.10
CA ARG A 536 -22.51 29.53 13.42
C ARG A 536 -23.96 30.00 13.32
N LYS A 537 -24.92 29.07 13.32
CA LYS A 537 -26.36 29.36 13.33
C LYS A 537 -26.90 29.60 14.75
N GLY A 538 -26.10 29.42 15.79
CA GLY A 538 -26.50 29.54 17.20
C GLY A 538 -27.15 28.28 17.78
N MET A 539 -27.19 27.17 17.03
CA MET A 539 -27.73 25.89 17.44
C MET A 539 -26.67 25.08 18.22
N MET A 540 -26.37 25.54 19.43
CA MET A 540 -25.22 25.04 20.20
C MET A 540 -25.37 23.58 20.66
N ASP A 541 -26.58 23.10 20.98
CA ASP A 541 -26.78 21.71 21.43
C ASP A 541 -26.61 20.71 20.27
N GLU A 542 -27.09 21.07 19.08
CA GLU A 542 -26.83 20.32 17.86
C GLU A 542 -25.34 20.31 17.52
N ALA A 543 -24.67 21.45 17.60
CA ALA A 543 -23.24 21.54 17.35
C ALA A 543 -22.42 20.63 18.28
N GLU A 544 -22.70 20.67 19.58
CA GLU A 544 -22.03 19.81 20.57
C GLU A 544 -22.21 18.32 20.26
N ARG A 545 -23.43 17.91 19.89
CA ARG A 545 -23.70 16.51 19.51
C ARG A 545 -22.88 16.09 18.30
N GLU A 546 -22.83 16.90 17.26
CA GLU A 546 -22.12 16.58 16.03
C GLU A 546 -20.58 16.56 16.23
N PHE A 547 -20.03 17.50 17.02
CA PHE A 547 -18.62 17.45 17.39
C PHE A 547 -18.27 16.19 18.19
N LYS A 548 -19.10 15.81 19.17
CA LYS A 548 -18.93 14.56 19.93
C LYS A 548 -19.03 13.33 19.03
N LEU A 549 -19.91 13.35 18.03
CA LEU A 549 -20.01 12.27 17.05
C LEU A 549 -18.74 12.17 16.20
N ALA A 550 -18.22 13.31 15.69
CA ALA A 550 -16.95 13.34 14.96
C ALA A 550 -15.81 12.73 15.79
N ILE A 551 -15.68 13.12 17.07
CA ILE A 551 -14.68 12.58 18.00
C ILE A 551 -14.93 11.09 18.31
N SER A 552 -16.20 10.66 18.40
CA SER A 552 -16.52 9.25 18.66
C SER A 552 -16.17 8.34 17.48
N ILE A 553 -16.25 8.87 16.25
CA ILE A 553 -15.90 8.19 15.00
C ILE A 553 -14.37 8.19 14.84
N GLU A 554 -13.74 9.36 15.01
CA GLU A 554 -12.30 9.56 14.94
C GLU A 554 -11.79 10.27 16.20
N PRO A 555 -11.34 9.52 17.22
CA PRO A 555 -10.85 10.08 18.49
C PRO A 555 -9.61 10.97 18.37
N TYR A 556 -8.96 11.00 17.21
CA TYR A 556 -7.76 11.78 16.93
C TYR A 556 -8.02 12.90 15.91
N HIS A 557 -9.26 13.39 15.84
CA HIS A 557 -9.62 14.50 14.96
C HIS A 557 -9.34 15.84 15.65
N ALA A 558 -8.16 16.42 15.41
CA ALA A 558 -7.70 17.62 16.11
C ALA A 558 -8.65 18.82 15.96
N GLU A 559 -9.17 19.02 14.76
CA GLU A 559 -10.10 20.11 14.43
C GLU A 559 -11.41 19.97 15.24
N ALA A 560 -11.98 18.77 15.37
CA ALA A 560 -13.21 18.54 16.14
C ALA A 560 -13.01 18.76 17.64
N HIS A 561 -11.87 18.35 18.20
CA HIS A 561 -11.50 18.69 19.57
C HIS A 561 -11.36 20.21 19.77
N ASN A 562 -10.69 20.90 18.84
CA ASN A 562 -10.59 22.35 18.90
C ASN A 562 -11.97 23.02 18.81
N ASP A 563 -12.84 22.60 17.89
CA ASP A 563 -14.15 23.21 17.67
C ASP A 563 -15.10 22.94 18.85
N LEU A 564 -15.03 21.76 19.46
CA LEU A 564 -15.73 21.46 20.71
C LEU A 564 -15.21 22.31 21.88
N GLY A 565 -13.89 22.52 21.95
CA GLY A 565 -13.27 23.41 22.94
C GLY A 565 -13.75 24.86 22.80
N ILE A 566 -13.88 25.37 21.56
CA ILE A 566 -14.45 26.71 21.29
C ILE A 566 -15.88 26.78 21.82
N LEU A 567 -16.71 25.79 21.49
CA LEU A 567 -18.09 25.73 21.94
C LEU A 567 -18.21 25.72 23.47
N TYR A 568 -17.38 24.94 24.17
CA TYR A 568 -17.36 24.91 25.63
C TYR A 568 -16.88 26.22 26.25
N ASN A 569 -15.87 26.87 25.67
CA ASN A 569 -15.41 28.18 26.11
C ASN A 569 -16.53 29.23 26.04
N ASP A 570 -17.34 29.21 24.97
CA ASP A 570 -18.50 30.10 24.82
C ASP A 570 -19.61 29.81 25.82
N ARG A 571 -19.80 28.53 26.16
CA ARG A 571 -20.70 28.07 27.24
C ARG A 571 -20.14 28.33 28.65
N ARG A 572 -18.92 28.89 28.75
CA ARG A 572 -18.20 29.13 30.02
C ARG A 572 -17.82 27.85 30.78
N LEU A 573 -17.74 26.72 30.08
CA LEU A 573 -17.25 25.43 30.56
C LEU A 573 -15.74 25.36 30.32
N PHE A 574 -14.98 26.13 31.11
CA PHE A 574 -13.58 26.43 30.79
C PHE A 574 -12.63 25.25 31.02
N ASP A 575 -12.89 24.40 32.00
CA ASP A 575 -12.06 23.22 32.25
C ASP A 575 -12.24 22.17 31.15
N GLU A 576 -13.46 21.98 30.67
CA GLU A 576 -13.77 21.15 29.51
C GLU A 576 -13.14 21.72 28.25
N ALA A 577 -13.22 23.04 28.03
CA ALA A 577 -12.57 23.70 26.90
C ALA A 577 -11.06 23.48 26.91
N ILE A 578 -10.39 23.67 28.05
CA ILE A 578 -8.95 23.41 28.22
C ILE A 578 -8.63 21.97 27.84
N LYS A 579 -9.38 20.99 28.34
CA LYS A 579 -9.15 19.57 28.06
C LYS A 579 -9.23 19.26 26.56
N GLU A 580 -10.24 19.78 25.87
CA GLU A 580 -10.41 19.55 24.43
C GLU A 580 -9.31 20.25 23.62
N PHE A 581 -8.91 21.48 23.99
CA PHE A 581 -7.79 22.16 23.33
C PHE A 581 -6.44 21.47 23.57
N GLU A 582 -6.18 20.96 24.79
CA GLU A 582 -5.00 20.15 25.10
C GLU A 582 -4.95 18.90 24.22
N MET A 583 -6.09 18.23 24.03
CA MET A 583 -6.20 17.09 23.12
C MET A 583 -5.90 17.48 21.67
N ALA A 584 -6.45 18.60 21.18
CA ALA A 584 -6.17 19.09 19.83
C ALA A 584 -4.68 19.39 19.60
N VAL A 585 -4.01 20.02 20.58
CA VAL A 585 -2.56 20.29 20.56
C VAL A 585 -1.74 19.00 20.65
N GLN A 586 -2.17 18.03 21.46
CA GLN A 586 -1.51 16.74 21.57
C GLN A 586 -1.57 15.95 20.25
N ILE A 587 -2.73 15.94 19.58
CA ILE A 587 -2.93 15.29 18.30
C ILE A 587 -2.13 15.98 17.19
N LYS A 588 -2.19 17.31 17.13
CA LYS A 588 -1.56 18.14 16.11
C LYS A 588 -0.71 19.25 16.77
N PRO A 589 0.57 18.96 17.11
CA PRO A 589 1.44 19.94 17.77
C PRO A 589 1.66 21.22 16.97
N ASN A 590 1.58 21.16 15.64
CA ASN A 590 1.71 22.34 14.77
C ASN A 590 0.34 22.98 14.47
N TYR A 591 -0.60 22.98 15.42
CA TYR A 591 -1.92 23.58 15.24
C TYR A 591 -2.00 24.96 15.91
N ALA A 592 -1.65 26.01 15.15
CA ALA A 592 -1.57 27.39 15.66
C ALA A 592 -2.86 27.86 16.36
N ASN A 593 -4.02 27.60 15.77
CA ASN A 593 -5.31 28.00 16.34
C ASN A 593 -5.62 27.32 17.68
N ALA A 594 -5.33 26.02 17.81
CA ALA A 594 -5.55 25.28 19.06
C ALA A 594 -4.62 25.79 20.17
N HIS A 595 -3.34 26.05 19.84
CA HIS A 595 -2.39 26.69 20.77
C HIS A 595 -2.87 28.06 21.24
N MET A 596 -3.37 28.89 20.31
CA MET A 596 -3.91 30.21 20.65
C MET A 596 -5.13 30.11 21.56
N ASN A 597 -6.11 29.26 21.20
CA ASN A 597 -7.32 29.05 21.98
C ASN A 597 -7.01 28.54 23.39
N LEU A 598 -6.10 27.57 23.51
CA LEU A 598 -5.61 27.04 24.78
C LEU A 598 -4.96 28.12 25.64
N GLY A 599 -4.03 28.89 25.08
CA GLY A 599 -3.34 29.97 25.78
C GLY A 599 -4.31 31.06 26.27
N ALA A 600 -5.28 31.44 25.43
CA ALA A 600 -6.28 32.44 25.77
C ALA A 600 -7.22 32.00 26.90
N VAL A 601 -7.71 30.75 26.87
CA VAL A 601 -8.62 30.25 27.92
C VAL A 601 -7.88 30.04 29.25
N ILE A 602 -6.64 29.54 29.23
CA ILE A 602 -5.80 29.37 30.44
C ILE A 602 -5.55 30.72 31.10
N LEU A 603 -5.18 31.74 30.32
CA LEU A 603 -4.91 33.07 30.84
C LEU A 603 -6.13 33.66 31.54
N LYS A 604 -7.30 33.53 30.91
CA LYS A 604 -8.54 34.11 31.38
C LYS A 604 -9.09 33.40 32.63
N HIS A 605 -8.91 32.08 32.74
CA HIS A 605 -9.61 31.27 33.75
C HIS A 605 -8.72 30.62 34.80
N ARG A 606 -7.58 30.04 34.43
CA ARG A 606 -6.64 29.44 35.39
C ARG A 606 -5.59 30.40 35.92
N LYS A 607 -5.38 31.54 35.24
CA LYS A 607 -4.33 32.52 35.55
C LYS A 607 -2.92 31.90 35.60
N ASP A 608 -2.73 30.73 34.99
CA ASP A 608 -1.44 30.08 34.80
C ASP A 608 -0.73 30.77 33.64
N ARG A 609 -0.09 31.90 33.97
CA ARG A 609 0.49 32.82 33.00
C ARG A 609 1.61 32.18 32.19
N ASP A 610 2.44 31.35 32.81
CA ASP A 610 3.58 30.74 32.14
C ASP A 610 3.12 29.75 31.06
N LYS A 611 2.13 28.91 31.37
CA LYS A 611 1.54 28.02 30.35
C LYS A 611 0.81 28.78 29.25
N ALA A 612 0.06 29.82 29.61
CA ALA A 612 -0.60 30.66 28.61
C ALA A 612 0.40 31.30 27.65
N LEU A 613 1.49 31.87 28.20
CA LEU A 613 2.57 32.49 27.42
C LEU A 613 3.25 31.48 26.50
N PHE A 614 3.52 30.25 26.97
CA PHE A 614 4.08 29.17 26.16
C PHE A 614 3.20 28.88 24.93
N HIS A 615 1.91 28.62 25.12
CA HIS A 615 1.04 28.25 24.01
C HIS A 615 0.80 29.42 23.04
N LEU A 616 0.67 30.65 23.52
CA LEU A 616 0.56 31.84 22.65
C LEU A 616 1.83 32.05 21.81
N LYS A 617 3.02 31.83 22.38
CA LYS A 617 4.30 31.91 21.64
C LYS A 617 4.43 30.80 20.59
N GLU A 618 4.09 29.55 20.93
CA GLU A 618 4.10 28.46 19.96
C GLU A 618 3.10 28.71 18.82
N SER A 619 1.92 29.25 19.11
CA SER A 619 0.96 29.65 18.07
C SER A 619 1.56 30.62 17.04
N ILE A 620 2.22 31.69 17.49
CA ILE A 620 2.88 32.68 16.62
C ILE A 620 4.07 32.09 15.88
N LYS A 621 4.82 31.20 16.51
CA LYS A 621 5.95 30.51 15.88
C LYS A 621 5.48 29.58 14.76
N ILE A 622 4.33 28.93 14.93
CA ILE A 622 3.74 28.03 13.94
C ILE A 622 3.15 28.84 12.77
N ASP A 623 2.34 29.87 13.06
CA ASP A 623 1.77 30.75 12.04
C ASP A 623 1.94 32.23 12.43
N PRO A 624 3.03 32.87 11.97
CA PRO A 624 3.29 34.29 12.26
C PRO A 624 2.28 35.25 11.60
N GLN A 625 1.61 34.81 10.52
CA GLN A 625 0.74 35.64 9.69
C GLN A 625 -0.76 35.42 9.96
N GLN A 626 -1.11 34.61 10.96
CA GLN A 626 -2.51 34.41 11.34
C GLN A 626 -3.20 35.74 11.64
N GLU A 627 -4.49 35.84 11.31
CA GLU A 627 -5.29 37.07 11.40
C GLU A 627 -5.19 37.77 12.77
N GLN A 628 -5.06 36.97 13.84
CA GLN A 628 -5.03 37.43 15.22
C GLN A 628 -3.61 37.66 15.76
N SER A 629 -2.57 37.51 14.92
CA SER A 629 -1.15 37.59 15.30
C SER A 629 -0.78 38.90 15.99
N ALA A 630 -1.28 40.04 15.49
CA ALA A 630 -1.02 41.35 16.11
C ALA A 630 -1.61 41.45 17.53
N GLY A 631 -2.82 40.91 17.74
CA GLY A 631 -3.47 40.88 19.05
C GLY A 631 -2.74 39.97 20.04
N ILE A 632 -2.32 38.79 19.58
CA ILE A 632 -1.55 37.83 20.38
C ILE A 632 -0.18 38.39 20.76
N ASN A 633 0.54 39.01 19.83
CA ASN A 633 1.85 39.63 20.11
C ASN A 633 1.74 40.75 21.15
N LYS A 634 0.69 41.57 21.08
CA LYS A 634 0.41 42.58 22.11
C LYS A 634 0.15 41.94 23.48
N LEU A 635 -0.63 40.85 23.51
CA LEU A 635 -0.91 40.11 24.73
C LEU A 635 0.36 39.49 25.32
N ILE A 636 1.21 38.88 24.49
CA ILE A 636 2.52 38.33 24.90
C ILE A 636 3.38 39.43 25.54
N GLN A 637 3.51 40.60 24.90
CA GLN A 637 4.30 41.71 25.45
C GLN A 637 3.77 42.18 26.82
N GLN A 638 2.45 42.30 26.98
CA GLN A 638 1.85 42.65 28.27
C GLN A 638 2.14 41.58 29.35
N LEU A 639 2.06 40.31 28.97
CA LEU A 639 2.39 39.16 29.79
C LEU A 639 3.90 38.90 29.95
N GLU A 640 4.78 39.73 29.41
CA GLU A 640 6.20 39.72 29.73
C GLU A 640 6.55 40.92 30.60
N GLN A 641 5.97 42.08 30.32
CA GLN A 641 6.19 43.32 31.08
C GLN A 641 5.69 43.25 32.52
N THR A 642 4.61 42.52 32.79
CA THR A 642 4.05 42.40 34.16
C THR A 642 4.77 41.34 35.01
N ALA A 643 5.88 40.74 34.54
CA ALA A 643 6.64 39.68 35.23
C ALA A 643 8.00 40.20 35.75
N ASN A 644 8.43 41.35 35.24
CA ASN A 644 9.45 42.20 35.84
C ASN A 644 8.76 43.18 36.80
#